data_AF-A0A9P1IBT2-F1
#
_entry.id   AF-A0A9P1IBT2-F1
#
_cell.length_a   1.000
_cell.length_b   1.000
_cell.length_c   1.000
_cell.angle_alpha   90.00
_cell.angle_beta   90.00
_cell.angle_gamma   90.00
#
_symmetry.space_group_name_H-M   'P 1'
#
loop_
_entity.id
_entity.type
_entity.pdbx_description
1 polymer ?
#
loop_
_entity_poly.entity_id
_entity_poly.type
_entity_poly.pdbx_seq_one_letter_code
_entity_poly.pdbx_strand_id
1 'polypeptide(L)'
;MARFFKNEEIVSSLQREIEKRYTIMNELFDAVNELNTKNQFEPQFRRRFETQNVDCHSLFQNKQNAARFTEKHRIPIVETKNLNMSCSSIKSRIFPPFNLQSLKFGVAFARIVYTDYELIEDQIRSSYHSQNQYCFSIDSKADQLFHSKMRLLSSCISNILLIGEELSIDSKGHNVNKAHYNCLKELVKKPGWGYVILLQNHDMITKSIFDLVQIYGILGGANDVFIAPSQNRIDKSLNWNPFDLGLFPNKTNQSLTMSATSVQASFSFSAVEWMTETVDLTKIIDQLNRSEYGVDEILWSVLQASDFLEMPGHFTHKCIDEGKSTVHLSRYSLWSFLGEHCENIRHDICILGVEHLAKIIRLPNIAVNKMLPSFDYASIDCLNEHIFNRTMKQNKNMLDDVPLDVSYYENMVNTNEKMVQLTSQDKIFIGASGLTAIVGIVLIVIGFVLRFGNGFAQFSNYAQADNDFLELKRLDMIFGLFVAAAGVLVLSFAIATISTLKQNRFLLKAYCAIIALMIVVQLVDGLLAFTYSDQVNQLASDDIMYESLSKAAQKTPIGSTQLSSDIEVQFWANTQSSFKCCGVYNSSDWTMLWGKESSDTLSLLNCVTRNYQSGCEQIVRNRISSEASYLGVASMGVLVVEVIASFLAGYRAYTLAHPEFDK
;
A
#
# COMPACT_ATOMS: atom_id res chain seq x y z
N MET A 1 70.06 21.84 20.57
CA MET A 1 69.51 20.58 21.10
C MET A 1 68.68 20.77 22.36
N ALA A 2 69.19 21.41 23.43
CA ALA A 2 68.46 21.60 24.70
C ALA A 2 67.14 22.42 24.61
N ARG A 3 67.01 23.38 23.68
CA ARG A 3 65.75 24.12 23.42
C ARG A 3 64.65 23.27 22.75
N PHE A 4 65.04 22.22 22.03
CA PHE A 4 64.09 21.35 21.32
C PHE A 4 63.40 20.39 22.30
N PHE A 5 64.18 19.75 23.19
CA PHE A 5 63.64 18.88 24.25
C PHE A 5 62.70 19.60 25.22
N LYS A 6 62.99 20.87 25.56
CA LYS A 6 62.13 21.67 26.44
C LYS A 6 60.77 22.01 25.80
N ASN A 7 60.71 22.13 24.47
CA ASN A 7 59.46 22.39 23.76
C ASN A 7 58.58 21.12 23.64
N GLU A 8 59.17 19.94 23.43
CA GLU A 8 58.42 18.68 23.46
C GLU A 8 57.80 18.40 24.82
N GLU A 9 58.52 18.69 25.90
CA GLU A 9 58.02 18.47 27.26
C GLU A 9 56.81 19.38 27.57
N ILE A 10 56.87 20.64 27.14
CA ILE A 10 55.76 21.61 27.26
C ILE A 10 54.55 21.17 26.42
N VAL A 11 54.76 20.70 25.19
CA VAL A 11 53.67 20.22 24.32
C VAL A 11 53.00 18.98 24.92
N SER A 12 53.78 18.03 25.46
CA SER A 12 53.26 16.83 26.13
C SER A 12 52.48 17.15 27.41
N SER A 13 52.86 18.22 28.11
CA SER A 13 52.17 18.71 29.31
C SER A 13 50.82 19.34 28.94
N LEU A 14 50.82 20.18 27.90
CA LEU A 14 49.60 20.80 27.37
C LEU A 14 48.61 19.76 26.84
N GLN A 15 49.07 18.73 26.12
CA GLN A 15 48.21 17.64 25.66
C GLN A 15 47.56 16.88 26.81
N ARG A 16 48.32 16.55 27.85
CA ARG A 16 47.76 15.91 29.06
C ARG A 16 46.72 16.78 29.75
N GLU A 17 46.92 18.09 29.78
CA GLU A 17 45.95 18.99 30.40
C GLU A 17 44.69 19.18 29.55
N ILE A 18 44.82 19.18 28.23
CA ILE A 18 43.67 19.18 27.29
C ILE A 18 42.86 17.89 27.44
N GLU A 19 43.51 16.72 27.45
CA GLU A 19 42.79 15.45 27.64
C GLU A 19 42.08 15.42 28.99
N LYS A 20 42.73 15.88 30.06
CA LYS A 20 42.11 15.92 31.39
C LYS A 20 40.88 16.83 31.42
N ARG A 21 40.92 17.99 30.74
CA ARG A 21 39.76 18.87 30.60
C ARG A 21 38.67 18.25 29.73
N TYR A 22 39.03 17.52 28.69
CA TYR A 22 38.07 16.82 27.82
C TYR A 22 37.32 15.72 28.58
N THR A 23 38.02 14.95 29.41
CA THR A 23 37.41 13.92 30.28
C THR A 23 36.43 14.55 31.29
N ILE A 24 36.83 15.64 31.96
CA ILE A 24 35.96 16.35 32.90
C ILE A 24 34.73 16.91 32.19
N MET A 25 34.88 17.43 30.96
CA MET A 25 33.75 17.93 30.18
C MET A 25 32.79 16.81 29.77
N ASN A 26 33.28 15.61 29.44
CA ASN A 26 32.43 14.46 29.14
C ASN A 26 31.69 13.96 30.38
N GLU A 27 32.39 13.83 31.53
CA GLU A 27 31.76 13.46 32.80
C GLU A 27 30.69 14.48 33.22
N LEU A 28 30.94 15.78 33.02
CA LEU A 28 29.96 16.83 33.26
C LEU A 28 28.77 16.72 32.29
N PHE A 29 29.02 16.39 31.02
CA PHE A 29 27.97 16.21 30.02
C PHE A 29 27.09 15.00 30.34
N ASP A 30 27.68 13.90 30.78
CA ASP A 30 26.98 12.69 31.23
C ASP A 30 26.17 12.96 32.50
N ALA A 31 26.74 13.69 33.48
CA ALA A 31 26.03 14.10 34.68
C ALA A 31 24.86 15.07 34.36
N VAL A 32 25.04 15.99 33.41
CA VAL A 32 23.97 16.87 32.92
C VAL A 32 22.88 16.06 32.20
N ASN A 33 23.24 15.04 31.43
CA ASN A 33 22.28 14.14 30.80
C ASN A 33 21.53 13.28 31.84
N GLU A 34 22.19 12.78 32.88
CA GLU A 34 21.54 12.10 34.01
C GLU A 34 20.59 13.03 34.79
N LEU A 35 20.96 14.29 34.97
CA LEU A 35 20.09 15.29 35.62
C LEU A 35 18.91 15.68 34.72
N ASN A 36 19.10 15.78 33.40
CA ASN A 36 18.04 16.05 32.44
C ASN A 36 17.06 14.86 32.32
N THR A 37 17.54 13.63 32.44
CA THR A 37 16.70 12.43 32.45
C THR A 37 15.94 12.25 33.77
N LYS A 38 16.53 12.64 34.91
CA LYS A 38 15.85 12.63 36.22
C LYS A 38 14.82 13.76 36.41
N ASN A 39 14.95 14.88 35.69
CA ASN A 39 14.05 16.04 35.82
C ASN A 39 12.95 16.14 34.75
N GLN A 40 12.78 15.15 33.86
CA GLN A 40 11.54 15.06 33.08
C GLN A 40 10.43 14.55 34.00
N PHE A 41 9.58 15.47 34.48
CA PHE A 41 8.27 15.08 35.03
C PHE A 41 7.54 14.22 33.99
N GLU A 42 7.51 12.90 34.21
CA GLU A 42 6.66 12.00 33.44
C GLU A 42 5.22 12.54 33.49
N PRO A 43 4.60 12.85 32.35
CA PRO A 43 3.22 13.31 32.31
C PRO A 43 2.30 12.33 33.02
N GLN A 44 1.61 12.78 34.07
CA GLN A 44 0.63 11.97 34.80
C GLN A 44 -0.80 12.33 34.40
N PHE A 45 -1.63 11.32 34.31
CA PHE A 45 -3.07 11.50 34.15
C PHE A 45 -3.64 12.22 35.38
N ARG A 46 -4.42 13.28 35.17
CA ARG A 46 -5.06 14.03 36.25
C ARG A 46 -6.48 13.51 36.46
N ARG A 47 -6.69 12.83 37.58
CA ARG A 47 -8.03 12.41 38.04
C ARG A 47 -8.78 13.57 38.69
N ARG A 48 -10.11 13.44 38.75
CA ARG A 48 -10.93 14.34 39.56
C ARG A 48 -10.69 14.12 41.05
N PHE A 49 -11.11 15.09 41.85
CA PHE A 49 -10.94 15.04 43.30
C PHE A 49 -11.66 13.84 43.93
N GLU A 50 -12.88 13.53 43.49
CA GLU A 50 -13.68 12.41 43.98
C GLU A 50 -13.08 11.03 43.67
N THR A 51 -12.26 10.91 42.60
CA THR A 51 -11.64 9.66 42.14
C THR A 51 -10.14 9.59 42.41
N GLN A 52 -9.54 10.62 43.02
CA GLN A 52 -8.09 10.73 43.25
C GLN A 52 -7.49 9.57 44.09
N ASN A 53 -8.30 8.94 44.94
CA ASN A 53 -7.89 7.85 45.82
C ASN A 53 -8.19 6.45 45.25
N VAL A 54 -8.78 6.37 44.05
CA VAL A 54 -9.12 5.09 43.40
C VAL A 54 -7.85 4.49 42.81
N ASP A 55 -7.49 3.27 43.17
CA ASP A 55 -6.39 2.55 42.51
C ASP A 55 -6.90 1.85 41.25
N CYS A 56 -6.86 2.54 40.12
CA CYS A 56 -7.32 2.02 38.83
C CYS A 56 -6.57 0.76 38.38
N HIS A 57 -5.28 0.64 38.68
CA HIS A 57 -4.49 -0.55 38.33
C HIS A 57 -5.06 -1.79 39.00
N SER A 58 -5.43 -1.67 40.29
CA SER A 58 -6.05 -2.77 41.05
C SER A 58 -7.40 -3.21 40.47
N LEU A 59 -8.16 -2.29 39.88
CA LEU A 59 -9.50 -2.55 39.32
C LEU A 59 -9.43 -3.33 38.01
N PHE A 60 -8.34 -3.19 37.23
CA PHE A 60 -8.15 -3.95 36.00
C PHE A 60 -7.70 -5.41 36.23
N GLN A 61 -7.09 -5.69 37.38
CA GLN A 61 -6.50 -7.00 37.69
C GLN A 61 -7.44 -7.94 38.44
N ASN A 62 -8.17 -7.45 39.44
CA ASN A 62 -8.92 -8.29 40.35
C ASN A 62 -10.38 -7.84 40.48
N LYS A 63 -11.32 -8.68 40.01
CA LYS A 63 -12.77 -8.45 40.14
C LYS A 63 -13.22 -8.25 41.60
N GLN A 64 -12.54 -8.85 42.58
CA GLN A 64 -12.86 -8.65 44.00
C GLN A 64 -12.50 -7.24 44.50
N ASN A 65 -11.51 -6.58 43.90
CA ASN A 65 -11.20 -5.19 44.24
C ASN A 65 -12.28 -4.24 43.70
N ALA A 66 -12.84 -4.55 42.52
CA ALA A 66 -13.97 -3.81 41.97
C ALA A 66 -15.21 -3.89 42.87
N ALA A 67 -15.45 -5.02 43.55
CA ALA A 67 -16.58 -5.18 44.48
C ALA A 67 -16.58 -4.17 45.65
N ARG A 68 -15.45 -3.53 45.96
CA ARG A 68 -15.38 -2.46 46.98
C ARG A 68 -16.03 -1.14 46.52
N PHE A 69 -16.22 -0.99 45.21
CA PHE A 69 -16.71 0.21 44.56
C PHE A 69 -18.04 -0.02 43.82
N THR A 70 -18.72 -1.15 44.07
CA THR A 70 -20.04 -1.45 43.50
C THR A 70 -21.18 -1.05 44.44
N GLU A 71 -22.41 -1.14 43.94
CA GLU A 71 -23.64 -0.82 44.67
C GLU A 71 -23.60 0.60 45.27
N LYS A 72 -23.76 0.74 46.59
CA LYS A 72 -23.78 2.02 47.31
C LYS A 72 -22.41 2.71 47.42
N HIS A 73 -21.33 2.04 47.04
CA HIS A 73 -19.96 2.57 47.12
C HIS A 73 -19.44 3.10 45.78
N ARG A 74 -20.30 3.16 44.75
CA ARG A 74 -19.98 3.81 43.48
C ARG A 74 -19.70 5.29 43.69
N ILE A 75 -18.77 5.82 42.91
CA ILE A 75 -18.36 7.23 42.97
C ILE A 75 -18.93 7.92 41.74
N PRO A 76 -20.09 8.60 41.83
CA PRO A 76 -20.62 9.41 40.74
C PRO A 76 -19.81 10.71 40.59
N ILE A 77 -19.93 11.36 39.44
CA ILE A 77 -19.33 12.67 39.20
C ILE A 77 -19.92 13.71 40.17
N VAL A 78 -19.06 14.55 40.74
CA VAL A 78 -19.50 15.70 41.53
C VAL A 78 -19.66 16.89 40.60
N GLU A 79 -20.87 17.46 40.57
CA GLU A 79 -21.21 18.58 39.69
C GLU A 79 -20.38 19.83 39.99
N THR A 80 -19.69 20.34 38.97
CA THR A 80 -18.95 21.60 39.07
C THR A 80 -19.88 22.78 38.78
N LYS A 81 -20.46 23.38 39.83
CA LYS A 81 -21.42 24.49 39.70
C LYS A 81 -20.94 25.65 38.81
N ASN A 82 -19.66 26.03 38.94
CA ASN A 82 -19.05 27.14 38.19
C ASN A 82 -17.81 26.66 37.41
N LEU A 83 -18.01 25.76 36.44
CA LEU A 83 -16.92 25.32 35.57
C LEU A 83 -16.38 26.51 34.76
N ASN A 84 -15.07 26.76 34.82
CA ASN A 84 -14.44 27.84 34.07
C ASN A 84 -14.41 27.51 32.56
N MET A 85 -15.15 28.30 31.78
CA MET A 85 -15.32 28.14 30.33
C MET A 85 -14.45 29.09 29.49
N SER A 86 -13.43 29.73 30.09
CA SER A 86 -12.45 30.47 29.30
C SER A 86 -11.68 29.53 28.36
N CYS A 87 -11.30 30.01 27.16
CA CYS A 87 -10.57 29.15 26.21
C CYS A 87 -9.25 28.61 26.75
N SER A 88 -8.56 29.35 27.63
CA SER A 88 -7.35 28.85 28.30
C SER A 88 -7.67 27.66 29.21
N SER A 89 -8.76 27.74 29.98
CA SER A 89 -9.21 26.66 30.85
C SER A 89 -9.67 25.43 30.05
N ILE A 90 -10.48 25.61 29.01
CA ILE A 90 -10.91 24.51 28.13
C ILE A 90 -9.71 23.80 27.51
N LYS A 91 -8.77 24.55 26.90
CA LYS A 91 -7.56 23.99 26.29
C LYS A 91 -6.69 23.25 27.32
N SER A 92 -6.54 23.79 28.53
CA SER A 92 -5.74 23.15 29.59
C SER A 92 -6.31 21.83 30.09
N ARG A 93 -7.64 21.62 29.95
CA ARG A 93 -8.29 20.36 30.29
C ARG A 93 -8.17 19.34 29.16
N ILE A 94 -8.20 19.77 27.90
CA ILE A 94 -8.24 18.86 26.74
C ILE A 94 -6.86 18.53 26.18
N PHE A 95 -5.97 19.52 26.04
CA PHE A 95 -4.71 19.31 25.32
C PHE A 95 -3.73 18.47 26.14
N PRO A 96 -3.05 17.49 25.52
CA PRO A 96 -2.02 16.71 26.18
C PRO A 96 -0.87 17.65 26.60
N PRO A 97 -0.25 17.44 27.76
CA PRO A 97 0.88 18.24 28.22
C PRO A 97 2.21 17.92 27.50
N PHE A 98 2.17 17.16 26.40
CA PHE A 98 3.31 16.67 25.65
C PHE A 98 3.00 16.60 24.15
N ASN A 99 4.05 16.53 23.33
CA ASN A 99 3.92 16.38 21.89
C ASN A 99 3.67 14.91 21.53
N LEU A 100 2.62 14.69 20.73
CA LEU A 100 2.27 13.40 20.16
C LEU A 100 2.99 13.20 18.82
N GLN A 101 3.44 11.97 18.55
CA GLN A 101 3.92 11.55 17.24
C GLN A 101 2.81 11.70 16.20
N SER A 102 3.20 12.07 14.98
CA SER A 102 2.26 12.20 13.87
C SER A 102 1.56 10.87 13.57
N LEU A 103 0.25 10.94 13.34
CA LEU A 103 -0.55 9.83 12.88
C LEU A 103 -0.43 9.67 11.36
N LYS A 104 -0.55 8.43 10.87
CA LYS A 104 -0.64 8.13 9.43
C LYS A 104 -1.82 8.86 8.76
N PHE A 105 -2.92 8.95 9.48
CA PHE A 105 -4.11 9.76 9.18
C PHE A 105 -4.84 10.05 10.49
N GLY A 106 -5.63 11.11 10.54
CA GLY A 106 -6.51 11.41 11.66
C GLY A 106 -7.80 10.58 11.66
N VAL A 107 -8.48 10.56 12.80
CA VAL A 107 -9.80 9.95 12.98
C VAL A 107 -10.81 11.06 13.24
N ALA A 108 -11.97 10.97 12.59
CA ALA A 108 -13.10 11.85 12.82
C ALA A 108 -14.09 11.19 13.81
N PHE A 109 -14.68 12.01 14.68
CA PHE A 109 -15.67 11.57 15.67
C PHE A 109 -16.94 12.38 15.46
N ALA A 110 -18.03 11.74 15.01
CA ALA A 110 -19.31 12.38 14.82
C ALA A 110 -20.25 11.97 15.97
N ARG A 111 -20.48 12.89 16.91
CA ARG A 111 -21.20 12.59 18.16
C ARG A 111 -22.47 13.42 18.31
N ILE A 112 -23.56 12.73 18.61
CA ILE A 112 -24.81 13.35 19.05
C ILE A 112 -24.77 13.53 20.57
N VAL A 113 -25.04 14.73 21.05
CA VAL A 113 -24.90 15.11 22.47
C VAL A 113 -26.11 15.87 22.99
N TYR A 114 -26.41 15.70 24.27
CA TYR A 114 -27.55 16.38 24.92
C TYR A 114 -27.33 16.67 26.42
N THR A 115 -26.28 16.14 27.04
CA THR A 115 -25.99 16.31 28.47
C THR A 115 -24.52 16.02 28.78
N ASP A 116 -24.13 16.19 30.04
CA ASP A 116 -22.86 15.73 30.61
C ASP A 116 -21.63 16.35 29.93
N TYR A 117 -21.58 17.69 29.89
CA TYR A 117 -20.51 18.44 29.23
C TYR A 117 -19.08 17.99 29.62
N GLU A 118 -18.84 17.72 30.91
CA GLU A 118 -17.53 17.30 31.39
C GLU A 118 -17.13 15.91 30.84
N LEU A 119 -18.10 15.01 30.62
CA LEU A 119 -17.85 13.74 29.93
C LEU A 119 -17.42 13.97 28.48
N ILE A 120 -18.05 14.93 27.79
CA ILE A 120 -17.70 15.25 26.40
C ILE A 120 -16.27 15.79 26.33
N GLU A 121 -15.86 16.66 27.25
CA GLU A 121 -14.46 17.10 27.36
C GLU A 121 -13.51 15.92 27.60
N ASP A 122 -13.86 15.00 28.51
CA ASP A 122 -13.07 13.79 28.76
C ASP A 122 -12.91 12.90 27.52
N GLN A 123 -13.98 12.75 26.72
CA GLN A 123 -13.92 11.98 25.48
C GLN A 123 -13.02 12.62 24.42
N ILE A 124 -13.05 13.96 24.31
CA ILE A 124 -12.12 14.68 23.42
C ILE A 124 -10.70 14.50 23.96
N ARG A 125 -10.47 14.72 25.25
CA ARG A 125 -9.16 14.60 25.91
C ARG A 125 -8.51 13.24 25.67
N SER A 126 -9.24 12.15 25.89
CA SER A 126 -8.74 10.79 25.72
C SER A 126 -8.46 10.39 24.26
N SER A 127 -9.07 11.09 23.29
CA SER A 127 -8.90 10.83 21.87
C SER A 127 -8.16 11.97 21.13
N TYR A 128 -7.65 12.98 21.84
CA TYR A 128 -7.15 14.20 21.23
C TYR A 128 -5.89 13.95 20.41
N HIS A 129 -5.93 14.35 19.14
CA HIS A 129 -4.77 14.53 18.30
C HIS A 129 -5.02 15.72 17.37
N SER A 130 -3.97 16.46 16.99
CA SER A 130 -4.10 17.63 16.09
C SER A 130 -4.65 17.28 14.70
N GLN A 131 -4.45 16.02 14.27
CA GLN A 131 -4.98 15.48 13.01
C GLN A 131 -6.42 14.94 13.13
N ASN A 132 -6.93 14.71 14.35
CA ASN A 132 -8.30 14.23 14.56
C ASN A 132 -9.32 15.36 14.38
N GLN A 133 -10.55 14.99 14.00
CA GLN A 133 -11.67 15.92 13.83
C GLN A 133 -12.82 15.53 14.76
N TYR A 134 -13.51 16.51 15.34
CA TYR A 134 -14.67 16.27 16.21
C TYR A 134 -15.86 17.03 15.65
N CYS A 135 -16.97 16.34 15.44
CA CYS A 135 -18.22 16.97 15.05
C CYS A 135 -19.29 16.65 16.08
N PHE A 136 -20.00 17.69 16.54
CA PHE A 136 -21.08 17.58 17.50
C PHE A 136 -22.39 18.06 16.90
N SER A 137 -23.46 17.29 17.12
CA SER A 137 -24.84 17.71 16.90
C SER A 137 -25.56 17.71 18.24
N ILE A 138 -26.15 18.85 18.61
CA ILE A 138 -26.86 19.00 19.89
C ILE A 138 -28.34 18.65 19.69
N ASP A 139 -28.91 17.87 20.61
CA ASP A 139 -30.37 17.73 20.71
C ASP A 139 -30.98 19.07 21.10
N SER A 140 -31.89 19.60 20.29
CA SER A 140 -32.59 20.88 20.54
C SER A 140 -33.29 20.97 21.90
N LYS A 141 -33.55 19.83 22.56
CA LYS A 141 -34.19 19.76 23.89
C LYS A 141 -33.18 19.83 25.05
N ALA A 142 -31.89 19.89 24.78
CA ALA A 142 -30.88 19.95 25.82
C ALA A 142 -30.96 21.27 26.62
N ASP A 143 -30.39 21.26 27.83
CA ASP A 143 -30.42 22.43 28.71
C ASP A 143 -29.65 23.63 28.10
N GLN A 144 -30.15 24.85 28.29
CA GLN A 144 -29.55 26.05 27.69
C GLN A 144 -28.10 26.29 28.14
N LEU A 145 -27.75 25.91 29.38
CA LEU A 145 -26.37 25.97 29.86
C LEU A 145 -25.50 24.97 29.10
N PHE A 146 -26.01 23.78 28.79
CA PHE A 146 -25.32 22.79 27.97
C PHE A 146 -25.04 23.32 26.55
N HIS A 147 -26.05 23.89 25.88
CA HIS A 147 -25.85 24.53 24.56
C HIS A 147 -24.76 25.61 24.62
N SER A 148 -24.79 26.46 25.65
CA SER A 148 -23.83 27.54 25.83
C SER A 148 -22.40 27.01 26.02
N LYS A 149 -22.23 25.97 26.83
CA LYS A 149 -20.94 25.31 27.06
C LYS A 149 -20.37 24.68 25.79
N MET A 150 -21.20 23.98 25.01
CA MET A 150 -20.79 23.36 23.73
C MET A 150 -20.38 24.40 22.67
N ARG A 151 -21.08 25.54 22.59
CA ARG A 151 -20.70 26.64 21.68
C ARG A 151 -19.37 27.28 22.07
N LEU A 152 -19.12 27.45 23.37
CA LEU A 152 -17.83 27.94 23.85
C LEU A 152 -16.70 26.95 23.54
N LEU A 153 -16.92 25.66 23.78
CA LEU A 153 -15.97 24.59 23.43
C LEU A 153 -15.55 24.63 21.96
N SER A 154 -16.52 24.65 21.03
CA SER A 154 -16.22 24.68 19.59
C SER A 154 -15.54 25.97 19.14
N SER A 155 -15.85 27.12 19.77
CA SER A 155 -15.17 28.38 19.47
C SER A 155 -13.71 28.42 19.90
N CYS A 156 -13.33 27.61 20.91
CA CYS A 156 -12.00 27.64 21.49
C CYS A 156 -11.00 26.68 20.81
N ILE A 157 -11.48 25.61 20.14
CA ILE A 157 -10.64 24.54 19.58
C ILE A 157 -10.99 24.34 18.11
N SER A 158 -10.01 24.55 17.22
CA SER A 158 -10.21 24.65 15.77
C SER A 158 -10.62 23.36 15.06
N ASN A 159 -10.27 22.19 15.60
CA ASN A 159 -10.67 20.88 15.07
C ASN A 159 -11.97 20.35 15.68
N ILE A 160 -12.74 21.21 16.37
CA ILE A 160 -14.10 20.92 16.84
C ILE A 160 -15.11 21.68 15.97
N LEU A 161 -16.07 20.93 15.44
CA LEU A 161 -17.18 21.40 14.64
C LEU A 161 -18.47 21.22 15.44
N LEU A 162 -19.30 22.25 15.43
CA LEU A 162 -20.62 22.21 16.01
C LEU A 162 -21.64 22.50 14.91
N ILE A 163 -22.54 21.55 14.67
CA ILE A 163 -23.59 21.70 13.67
C ILE A 163 -24.59 22.76 14.12
N GLY A 164 -24.90 23.70 13.23
CA GLY A 164 -25.80 24.82 13.52
C GLY A 164 -27.28 24.42 13.55
N GLU A 165 -27.68 23.40 12.80
CA GLU A 165 -29.03 22.84 12.83
C GLU A 165 -29.17 21.89 14.04
N GLU A 166 -29.87 22.35 15.09
CA GLU A 166 -30.16 21.57 16.29
C GLU A 166 -31.52 20.85 16.11
N LEU A 167 -31.52 19.51 16.15
CA LEU A 167 -32.70 18.68 15.88
C LEU A 167 -33.25 18.07 17.17
N SER A 168 -34.57 17.86 17.26
CA SER A 168 -35.18 17.14 18.38
C SER A 168 -34.98 15.64 18.20
N ILE A 169 -34.21 15.02 19.09
CA ILE A 169 -33.85 13.60 19.01
C ILE A 169 -34.55 12.82 20.12
N ASP A 170 -35.05 11.61 19.86
CA ASP A 170 -35.76 10.81 20.86
C ASP A 170 -35.27 9.37 20.92
N SER A 171 -35.78 8.62 21.91
CA SER A 171 -35.43 7.21 22.12
C SER A 171 -36.02 6.26 21.08
N LYS A 172 -36.81 6.76 20.12
CA LYS A 172 -37.32 6.00 18.98
C LYS A 172 -36.39 6.11 17.78
N GLY A 173 -35.34 6.93 17.86
CA GLY A 173 -34.32 7.09 16.83
C GLY A 173 -34.55 8.29 15.91
N HIS A 174 -35.59 9.09 16.14
CA HIS A 174 -35.89 10.20 15.23
C HIS A 174 -34.76 11.21 15.17
N ASN A 175 -34.48 11.70 13.96
CA ASN A 175 -33.45 12.67 13.62
C ASN A 175 -31.99 12.24 13.89
N VAL A 176 -31.73 11.05 14.43
CA VAL A 176 -30.37 10.55 14.68
C VAL A 176 -29.58 10.43 13.38
N ASN A 177 -30.14 9.76 12.35
CA ASN A 177 -29.50 9.64 11.03
C ASN A 177 -29.22 11.01 10.41
N LYS A 178 -30.16 11.95 10.53
CA LYS A 178 -30.02 13.31 9.99
C LYS A 178 -28.91 14.08 10.72
N ALA A 179 -28.83 13.97 12.05
CA ALA A 179 -27.80 14.60 12.87
C ALA A 179 -26.40 14.08 12.52
N HIS A 180 -26.23 12.75 12.40
CA HIS A 180 -24.96 12.18 11.92
C HIS A 180 -24.65 12.59 10.48
N TYR A 181 -25.63 12.54 9.57
CA TYR A 181 -25.44 12.96 8.18
C TYR A 181 -25.02 14.42 8.05
N ASN A 182 -25.58 15.32 8.87
CA ASN A 182 -25.15 16.72 8.93
C ASN A 182 -23.69 16.85 9.39
N CYS A 183 -23.25 16.03 10.34
CA CYS A 183 -21.83 15.94 10.68
C CYS A 183 -20.95 15.44 9.53
N LEU A 184 -21.38 14.38 8.84
CA LEU A 184 -20.64 13.82 7.70
C LEU A 184 -20.43 14.86 6.58
N LYS A 185 -21.45 15.65 6.26
CA LYS A 185 -21.38 16.76 5.28
C LYS A 185 -20.37 17.85 5.64
N GLU A 186 -20.11 18.09 6.92
CA GLU A 186 -19.09 19.06 7.34
C GLU A 186 -17.70 18.43 7.46
N LEU A 187 -17.64 17.14 7.83
CA LEU A 187 -16.38 16.40 7.97
C LEU A 187 -15.71 16.10 6.63
N VAL A 188 -16.47 15.81 5.56
CA VAL A 188 -15.91 15.56 4.21
C VAL A 188 -15.08 16.75 3.69
N LYS A 189 -15.45 17.96 4.10
CA LYS A 189 -14.74 19.21 3.77
C LYS A 189 -13.41 19.39 4.53
N LYS A 190 -13.13 18.55 5.52
CA LYS A 190 -11.92 18.62 6.35
C LYS A 190 -10.86 17.63 5.84
N PRO A 191 -9.62 18.08 5.63
CA PRO A 191 -8.57 17.18 5.16
C PRO A 191 -7.97 16.36 6.31
N GLY A 192 -7.29 15.27 5.93
CA GLY A 192 -6.30 14.61 6.80
C GLY A 192 -6.84 13.51 7.70
N TRP A 193 -8.14 13.21 7.68
CA TRP A 193 -8.70 12.05 8.38
C TRP A 193 -9.01 10.90 7.40
N GLY A 194 -8.89 9.66 7.88
CA GLY A 194 -9.09 8.45 7.07
C GLY A 194 -10.40 7.70 7.36
N TYR A 195 -10.87 7.78 8.60
CA TYR A 195 -12.10 7.14 9.07
C TYR A 195 -12.89 8.04 10.01
N VAL A 196 -14.22 7.90 10.01
CA VAL A 196 -15.13 8.51 10.97
C VAL A 196 -15.85 7.42 11.78
N ILE A 197 -16.03 7.66 13.07
CA ILE A 197 -16.91 6.84 13.93
C ILE A 197 -18.14 7.64 14.36
N LEU A 198 -19.32 7.01 14.25
CA LEU A 198 -20.58 7.58 14.72
C LEU A 198 -20.82 7.21 16.19
N LEU A 199 -21.11 8.20 17.01
CA LEU A 199 -21.24 8.06 18.47
C LEU A 199 -22.48 8.79 19.01
N GLN A 200 -22.97 8.33 20.16
CA GLN A 200 -24.02 8.94 20.97
C GLN A 200 -23.43 9.45 22.30
N ASN A 201 -24.23 10.17 23.11
CA ASN A 201 -23.75 10.91 24.29
C ASN A 201 -22.91 10.07 25.26
N HIS A 202 -23.31 8.83 25.54
CA HIS A 202 -22.70 7.95 26.55
C HIS A 202 -21.85 6.82 25.98
N ASP A 203 -21.45 6.93 24.71
CA ASP A 203 -20.46 6.02 24.11
C ASP A 203 -19.04 6.40 24.56
N MET A 204 -18.28 5.44 25.04
CA MET A 204 -16.90 5.65 25.50
C MET A 204 -15.91 5.01 24.54
N ILE A 205 -14.94 5.77 24.04
CA ILE A 205 -13.80 5.20 23.32
C ILE A 205 -12.95 4.36 24.29
N THR A 206 -12.48 3.21 23.83
CA THR A 206 -11.67 2.27 24.64
C THR A 206 -10.26 2.04 24.13
N LYS A 207 -9.93 2.65 22.99
CA LYS A 207 -8.67 2.46 22.25
C LYS A 207 -7.87 3.75 22.25
N SER A 208 -6.53 3.65 22.28
CA SER A 208 -5.68 4.82 22.12
C SER A 208 -5.78 5.39 20.70
N ILE A 209 -5.32 6.62 20.49
CA ILE A 209 -5.28 7.21 19.14
C ILE A 209 -4.42 6.39 18.16
N PHE A 210 -3.35 5.75 18.62
CA PHE A 210 -2.50 4.91 17.78
C PHE A 210 -3.15 3.57 17.48
N ASP A 211 -3.85 2.97 18.45
CA ASP A 211 -4.64 1.76 18.21
C ASP A 211 -5.74 2.03 17.18
N LEU A 212 -6.46 3.15 17.28
CA LEU A 212 -7.50 3.52 16.32
C LEU A 212 -6.94 3.58 14.89
N VAL A 213 -5.81 4.28 14.71
CA VAL A 213 -5.15 4.39 13.39
C VAL A 213 -4.65 3.03 12.90
N GLN A 214 -4.16 2.16 13.79
CA GLN A 214 -3.73 0.82 13.43
C GLN A 214 -4.92 -0.05 13.00
N ILE A 215 -6.01 -0.08 13.78
CA ILE A 215 -7.24 -0.82 13.47
C ILE A 215 -7.82 -0.36 12.12
N TYR A 216 -8.01 0.94 11.93
CA TYR A 216 -8.49 1.49 10.66
C TYR A 216 -7.52 1.27 9.51
N GLY A 217 -6.21 1.25 9.80
CA GLY A 217 -5.18 0.89 8.83
C GLY A 217 -5.29 -0.55 8.34
N ILE A 218 -5.73 -1.47 9.21
CA ILE A 218 -6.00 -2.88 8.88
C ILE A 218 -7.31 -3.00 8.08
N LEU A 219 -8.37 -2.26 8.46
CA LEU A 219 -9.63 -2.21 7.71
C LEU A 219 -9.43 -1.70 6.27
N GLY A 220 -8.45 -0.84 6.03
CA GLY A 220 -7.91 -0.59 4.68
C GLY A 220 -8.90 -0.01 3.65
N GLY A 221 -9.95 0.67 4.10
CA GLY A 221 -11.04 1.20 3.28
C GLY A 221 -12.38 0.52 3.52
N ALA A 222 -12.40 -0.68 4.11
CA ALA A 222 -13.61 -1.36 4.50
C ALA A 222 -14.32 -0.61 5.64
N ASN A 223 -15.63 -0.54 5.57
CA ASN A 223 -16.45 0.05 6.62
C ASN A 223 -16.77 -1.01 7.69
N ASP A 224 -17.11 -0.54 8.89
CA ASP A 224 -17.67 -1.37 9.94
C ASP A 224 -19.11 -0.93 10.22
N VAL A 225 -20.05 -1.72 9.72
CA VAL A 225 -21.48 -1.54 9.95
C VAL A 225 -22.03 -2.91 10.26
N PHE A 226 -22.72 -3.07 11.40
CA PHE A 226 -23.39 -4.33 11.67
C PHE A 226 -24.53 -4.51 10.67
N ILE A 227 -24.60 -5.66 10.00
CA ILE A 227 -25.66 -5.98 9.04
C ILE A 227 -26.36 -7.27 9.47
N ALA A 228 -27.69 -7.20 9.59
CA ALA A 228 -28.55 -8.32 9.95
C ALA A 228 -29.92 -8.18 9.27
N PRO A 229 -30.65 -9.29 9.06
CA PRO A 229 -31.99 -9.25 8.47
C PRO A 229 -32.94 -8.33 9.26
N SER A 230 -33.76 -7.57 8.54
CA SER A 230 -34.68 -6.61 9.18
C SER A 230 -35.76 -7.31 10.03
N GLN A 231 -35.92 -6.89 11.29
CA GLN A 231 -36.91 -7.44 12.21
C GLN A 231 -38.31 -6.80 12.04
N ASN A 232 -38.87 -6.80 10.82
CA ASN A 232 -40.19 -6.19 10.51
C ASN A 232 -40.34 -4.69 10.83
N ARG A 233 -39.24 -3.96 11.05
CA ARG A 233 -39.23 -2.51 11.38
C ARG A 233 -39.36 -1.58 10.19
N ILE A 234 -39.53 -2.15 9.00
CA ILE A 234 -39.60 -1.43 7.74
C ILE A 234 -41.04 -1.42 7.27
N ASP A 235 -41.57 -0.22 7.07
CA ASP A 235 -42.90 -0.03 6.52
C ASP A 235 -42.91 -0.45 5.04
N LYS A 236 -43.48 -1.63 4.77
CA LYS A 236 -43.59 -2.21 3.43
C LYS A 236 -44.60 -1.48 2.54
N SER A 237 -45.41 -0.57 3.08
CA SER A 237 -46.34 0.25 2.30
C SER A 237 -45.66 1.43 1.60
N LEU A 238 -44.46 1.81 2.07
CA LEU A 238 -43.68 2.90 1.49
C LEU A 238 -42.87 2.43 0.29
N ASN A 239 -42.55 3.37 -0.61
CA ASN A 239 -41.73 3.10 -1.77
C ASN A 239 -40.24 3.14 -1.39
N TRP A 240 -39.56 2.01 -1.54
CA TRP A 240 -38.12 1.85 -1.28
C TRP A 240 -37.28 1.74 -2.55
N ASN A 241 -37.84 2.14 -3.69
CA ASN A 241 -37.09 2.21 -4.94
C ASN A 241 -36.06 3.37 -4.86
N PRO A 242 -34.76 3.10 -5.10
CA PRO A 242 -33.71 4.12 -5.03
C PRO A 242 -33.92 5.34 -5.93
N PHE A 243 -34.49 5.13 -7.13
CA PHE A 243 -34.76 6.21 -8.07
C PHE A 243 -35.85 7.15 -7.56
N ASP A 244 -36.95 6.62 -7.02
CA ASP A 244 -38.03 7.43 -6.47
C ASP A 244 -37.60 8.16 -5.18
N LEU A 245 -36.72 7.51 -4.41
CA LEU A 245 -36.00 8.11 -3.28
C LEU A 245 -34.93 9.12 -3.70
N GLY A 246 -34.67 9.32 -4.99
CA GLY A 246 -33.70 10.31 -5.49
C GLY A 246 -32.24 10.01 -5.12
N LEU A 247 -31.92 8.76 -4.74
CA LEU A 247 -30.55 8.35 -4.39
C LEU A 247 -29.59 8.52 -5.58
N PHE A 248 -30.07 8.24 -6.80
CA PHE A 248 -29.32 8.41 -8.04
C PHE A 248 -30.14 9.09 -9.13
N PRO A 249 -29.50 9.81 -10.07
CA PRO A 249 -30.18 10.45 -11.19
C PRO A 249 -30.70 9.44 -12.24
N ASN A 250 -30.12 8.24 -12.31
CA ASN A 250 -30.47 7.22 -13.30
C ASN A 250 -31.52 6.24 -12.76
N LYS A 251 -32.47 5.86 -13.63
CA LYS A 251 -33.48 4.84 -13.29
C LYS A 251 -32.81 3.49 -13.03
N THR A 252 -33.14 2.90 -11.89
CA THR A 252 -32.83 1.51 -11.56
C THR A 252 -34.12 0.76 -11.23
N ASN A 253 -34.22 -0.48 -11.74
CA ASN A 253 -35.33 -1.39 -11.43
C ASN A 253 -35.04 -2.24 -10.18
N GLN A 254 -33.88 -2.06 -9.54
CA GLN A 254 -33.50 -2.81 -8.34
C GLN A 254 -33.98 -2.11 -7.08
N SER A 255 -34.58 -2.86 -6.16
CA SER A 255 -35.02 -2.38 -4.85
C SER A 255 -33.89 -2.46 -3.83
N LEU A 256 -33.94 -1.61 -2.80
CA LEU A 256 -32.99 -1.66 -1.69
C LEU A 256 -33.08 -2.98 -0.93
N THR A 257 -31.91 -3.49 -0.53
CA THR A 257 -31.79 -4.64 0.35
C THR A 257 -32.01 -4.19 1.78
N MET A 258 -33.14 -4.58 2.35
CA MET A 258 -33.60 -4.11 3.65
C MET A 258 -32.89 -4.80 4.82
N SER A 259 -32.17 -4.01 5.64
CA SER A 259 -31.47 -4.43 6.85
C SER A 259 -31.78 -3.48 8.02
N ALA A 260 -31.69 -3.96 9.27
CA ALA A 260 -31.88 -3.13 10.46
C ALA A 260 -31.04 -3.64 11.63
N THR A 261 -30.18 -2.79 12.19
CA THR A 261 -29.11 -3.16 13.13
C THR A 261 -28.85 -2.13 14.23
N SER A 262 -27.76 -1.36 14.17
CA SER A 262 -27.31 -0.45 15.21
C SER A 262 -26.87 0.86 14.58
N VAL A 263 -27.02 1.96 15.31
CA VAL A 263 -26.64 3.31 14.85
C VAL A 263 -25.12 3.46 14.65
N GLN A 264 -24.34 2.84 15.53
CA GLN A 264 -22.89 3.00 15.56
C GLN A 264 -22.23 2.24 14.42
N ALA A 265 -21.49 3.01 13.64
CA ALA A 265 -20.79 2.59 12.45
C ALA A 265 -19.47 3.34 12.34
N SER A 266 -18.52 2.72 11.64
CA SER A 266 -17.29 3.36 11.21
C SER A 266 -17.21 3.36 9.70
N PHE A 267 -16.97 4.54 9.11
CA PHE A 267 -16.91 4.72 7.67
C PHE A 267 -15.55 5.25 7.24
N SER A 268 -15.04 4.71 6.13
CA SER A 268 -13.87 5.27 5.47
C SER A 268 -14.19 6.65 4.88
N PHE A 269 -13.15 7.46 4.64
CA PHE A 269 -13.30 8.75 3.99
C PHE A 269 -14.07 8.63 2.66
N SER A 270 -13.71 7.65 1.81
CA SER A 270 -14.36 7.42 0.51
C SER A 270 -15.85 7.07 0.64
N ALA A 271 -16.24 6.33 1.68
CA ALA A 271 -17.65 6.04 1.96
C ALA A 271 -18.43 7.32 2.32
N VAL A 272 -17.82 8.20 3.11
CA VAL A 272 -18.42 9.49 3.49
C VAL A 272 -18.54 10.43 2.31
N GLU A 273 -17.49 10.54 1.49
CA GLU A 273 -17.52 11.30 0.24
C GLU A 273 -18.65 10.80 -0.67
N TRP A 274 -18.78 9.50 -0.86
CA TRP A 274 -19.90 8.93 -1.62
C TRP A 274 -21.27 9.29 -1.02
N MET A 275 -21.44 9.16 0.30
CA MET A 275 -22.71 9.46 0.99
C MET A 275 -23.12 10.94 0.90
N THR A 276 -22.16 11.85 0.71
CA THR A 276 -22.39 13.30 0.82
C THR A 276 -22.29 14.04 -0.51
N GLU A 277 -21.47 13.56 -1.44
CA GLU A 277 -21.18 14.21 -2.72
C GLU A 277 -21.70 13.42 -3.94
N THR A 278 -21.96 12.11 -3.79
CA THR A 278 -22.42 11.26 -4.92
C THR A 278 -23.91 10.94 -4.86
N VAL A 279 -24.45 10.65 -3.68
CA VAL A 279 -25.87 10.30 -3.50
C VAL A 279 -26.60 11.33 -2.64
N ASP A 280 -27.91 11.51 -2.89
CA ASP A 280 -28.77 12.32 -2.03
C ASP A 280 -29.53 11.42 -1.03
N LEU A 281 -29.09 11.44 0.22
CA LEU A 281 -29.72 10.69 1.30
C LEU A 281 -30.94 11.40 1.91
N THR A 282 -31.29 12.61 1.46
CA THR A 282 -32.29 13.46 2.14
C THR A 282 -33.66 12.80 2.18
N LYS A 283 -34.19 12.34 1.04
CA LYS A 283 -35.52 11.73 0.98
C LYS A 283 -35.61 10.41 1.75
N ILE A 284 -34.58 9.56 1.68
CA ILE A 284 -34.59 8.28 2.41
C ILE A 284 -34.49 8.52 3.93
N ILE A 285 -33.67 9.49 4.36
CA ILE A 285 -33.62 9.91 5.77
C ILE A 285 -35.00 10.41 6.22
N ASP A 286 -35.61 11.32 5.46
CA ASP A 286 -36.92 11.89 5.80
C ASP A 286 -38.04 10.85 5.80
N GLN A 287 -37.98 9.85 4.91
CA GLN A 287 -38.94 8.76 4.87
C GLN A 287 -38.78 7.82 6.06
N LEU A 288 -37.54 7.40 6.38
CA LEU A 288 -37.26 6.56 7.55
C LEU A 288 -37.71 7.24 8.84
N ASN A 289 -37.53 8.56 8.93
CA ASN A 289 -37.90 9.36 10.11
C ASN A 289 -39.41 9.47 10.35
N ARG A 290 -40.27 8.92 9.47
CA ARG A 290 -41.73 8.85 9.68
C ARG A 290 -42.17 7.58 10.40
N SER A 291 -41.30 6.56 10.43
CA SER A 291 -41.60 5.27 11.06
C SER A 291 -41.64 5.39 12.58
N GLU A 292 -42.35 4.48 13.26
CA GLU A 292 -42.66 4.65 14.68
C GLU A 292 -41.47 4.42 15.63
N TYR A 293 -40.52 3.53 15.27
CA TYR A 293 -39.48 3.07 16.19
C TYR A 293 -38.25 2.48 15.49
N GLY A 294 -37.07 2.72 16.07
CA GLY A 294 -35.79 2.13 15.66
C GLY A 294 -35.33 2.58 14.27
N VAL A 295 -35.68 3.81 13.89
CA VAL A 295 -35.48 4.35 12.54
C VAL A 295 -34.01 4.66 12.23
N ASP A 296 -33.23 4.88 13.27
CA ASP A 296 -31.79 5.14 13.28
C ASP A 296 -30.95 3.88 13.03
N GLU A 297 -31.54 2.70 13.19
CA GLU A 297 -30.86 1.42 13.02
C GLU A 297 -30.94 0.88 11.58
N ILE A 298 -31.56 1.62 10.64
CA ILE A 298 -31.88 1.10 9.30
C ILE A 298 -30.95 1.66 8.20
N LEU A 299 -30.75 2.97 8.17
CA LEU A 299 -30.14 3.65 7.01
C LEU A 299 -28.77 3.08 6.64
N TRP A 300 -27.85 3.04 7.60
CA TRP A 300 -26.46 2.66 7.36
C TRP A 300 -26.30 1.21 6.89
N SER A 301 -27.10 0.30 7.45
CA SER A 301 -27.07 -1.12 7.08
C SER A 301 -27.71 -1.38 5.71
N VAL A 302 -28.75 -0.62 5.34
CA VAL A 302 -29.36 -0.69 4.00
C VAL A 302 -28.40 -0.24 2.90
N LEU A 303 -27.66 0.85 3.13
CA LEU A 303 -26.67 1.34 2.16
C LEU A 303 -25.54 0.33 1.96
N GLN A 304 -25.14 -0.35 3.03
CA GLN A 304 -24.12 -1.40 3.01
C GLN A 304 -24.57 -2.68 2.31
N ALA A 305 -25.78 -3.16 2.64
CA ALA A 305 -26.32 -4.43 2.14
C ALA A 305 -26.74 -4.37 0.66
N SER A 306 -26.94 -3.17 0.11
CA SER A 306 -27.42 -2.99 -1.27
C SER A 306 -26.24 -2.93 -2.25
N ASP A 307 -25.74 -4.09 -2.69
CA ASP A 307 -24.54 -4.23 -3.54
C ASP A 307 -24.51 -3.31 -4.76
N PHE A 308 -25.68 -3.12 -5.41
CA PHE A 308 -25.80 -2.31 -6.63
C PHE A 308 -25.58 -0.81 -6.40
N LEU A 309 -25.54 -0.35 -5.15
CA LEU A 309 -25.18 1.04 -4.83
C LEU A 309 -23.68 1.31 -5.01
N GLU A 310 -22.86 0.25 -5.05
CA GLU A 310 -21.40 0.33 -5.19
C GLU A 310 -20.75 1.28 -4.17
N MET A 311 -21.30 1.32 -2.95
CA MET A 311 -20.80 2.16 -1.87
C MET A 311 -19.35 1.75 -1.52
N PRO A 312 -18.38 2.68 -1.50
CA PRO A 312 -16.99 2.35 -1.17
C PRO A 312 -16.88 1.66 0.20
N GLY A 313 -16.17 0.54 0.25
CA GLY A 313 -15.97 -0.23 1.49
C GLY A 313 -17.21 -0.95 2.00
N HIS A 314 -18.23 -1.17 1.15
CA HIS A 314 -19.43 -1.92 1.55
C HIS A 314 -19.17 -3.42 1.74
N PHE A 315 -20.02 -4.07 2.52
CA PHE A 315 -20.01 -5.52 2.75
C PHE A 315 -21.26 -6.14 2.12
N THR A 316 -21.06 -7.06 1.17
CA THR A 316 -22.14 -7.59 0.33
C THR A 316 -23.18 -8.40 1.11
N HIS A 317 -24.47 -8.25 0.75
CA HIS A 317 -25.53 -9.10 1.29
C HIS A 317 -25.32 -10.58 1.01
N LYS A 318 -24.61 -10.94 -0.06
CA LYS A 318 -24.28 -12.34 -0.39
C LYS A 318 -23.49 -13.00 0.74
N CYS A 319 -22.62 -12.26 1.42
CA CYS A 319 -21.91 -12.79 2.58
C CYS A 319 -22.87 -13.12 3.72
N ILE A 320 -23.92 -12.31 3.91
CA ILE A 320 -24.96 -12.54 4.93
C ILE A 320 -25.77 -13.79 4.58
N ASP A 321 -26.13 -13.97 3.31
CA ASP A 321 -26.81 -15.16 2.81
C ASP A 321 -25.97 -16.44 3.02
N GLU A 322 -24.64 -16.32 2.94
CA GLU A 322 -23.68 -17.38 3.26
C GLU A 322 -23.46 -17.58 4.78
N GLY A 323 -24.20 -16.87 5.63
CA GLY A 323 -24.07 -16.94 7.09
C GLY A 323 -22.85 -16.21 7.65
N LYS A 324 -22.16 -15.39 6.85
CA LYS A 324 -21.05 -14.55 7.29
C LYS A 324 -21.58 -13.18 7.69
N SER A 325 -21.44 -12.83 8.97
CA SER A 325 -21.80 -11.51 9.48
C SER A 325 -20.54 -10.72 9.83
N THR A 326 -20.57 -9.41 9.60
CA THR A 326 -19.58 -8.48 10.11
C THR A 326 -19.67 -8.44 11.64
N VAL A 327 -18.56 -8.65 12.34
CA VAL A 327 -18.54 -8.42 13.78
C VAL A 327 -18.70 -6.92 14.02
N HIS A 328 -19.60 -6.51 14.92
CA HIS A 328 -19.86 -5.09 15.21
C HIS A 328 -18.68 -4.45 15.96
N LEU A 329 -17.65 -4.03 15.24
CA LEU A 329 -16.40 -3.54 15.84
C LEU A 329 -16.55 -2.14 16.45
N SER A 330 -17.38 -1.29 15.84
CA SER A 330 -17.53 0.12 16.23
C SER A 330 -17.99 0.27 17.67
N ARG A 331 -18.89 -0.60 18.15
CA ARG A 331 -19.43 -0.51 19.51
C ARG A 331 -19.77 -1.87 20.10
N TYR A 332 -19.37 -2.07 21.36
CA TYR A 332 -19.90 -3.12 22.21
C TYR A 332 -21.03 -2.59 23.11
N SER A 333 -22.13 -3.33 23.19
CA SER A 333 -23.21 -3.10 24.15
C SER A 333 -23.56 -4.40 24.85
N LEU A 334 -23.64 -4.37 26.18
CA LEU A 334 -24.07 -5.52 26.97
C LEU A 334 -25.58 -5.48 27.16
N TRP A 335 -26.29 -6.36 26.46
CA TRP A 335 -27.74 -6.50 26.54
C TRP A 335 -28.15 -7.47 27.66
N SER A 336 -29.23 -7.14 28.37
CA SER A 336 -29.75 -7.90 29.51
C SER A 336 -30.10 -9.35 29.18
N PHE A 337 -30.50 -9.62 27.94
CA PHE A 337 -30.91 -10.95 27.47
C PHE A 337 -29.75 -11.87 27.08
N LEU A 338 -28.50 -11.38 27.08
CA LEU A 338 -27.32 -12.19 26.71
C LEU A 338 -26.81 -13.10 27.84
N GLY A 339 -27.52 -13.17 28.97
CA GLY A 339 -27.24 -14.10 30.07
C GLY A 339 -26.05 -13.71 30.96
N GLU A 340 -25.32 -12.63 30.64
CA GLU A 340 -24.36 -12.01 31.54
C GLU A 340 -25.08 -11.19 32.62
N HIS A 341 -24.78 -11.45 33.89
CA HIS A 341 -25.40 -10.75 35.01
C HIS A 341 -25.02 -9.27 35.02
N CYS A 342 -26.00 -8.40 34.76
CA CYS A 342 -25.88 -6.96 34.95
C CYS A 342 -27.09 -6.46 35.75
N GLU A 343 -26.81 -5.88 36.91
CA GLU A 343 -27.86 -5.45 37.84
C GLU A 343 -28.49 -4.11 37.45
N ASN A 344 -27.73 -3.25 36.78
CA ASN A 344 -28.13 -1.88 36.47
C ASN A 344 -28.44 -1.77 34.97
N ILE A 345 -29.73 -1.88 34.63
CA ILE A 345 -30.21 -1.92 33.25
C ILE A 345 -31.04 -0.68 32.96
N ARG A 346 -30.84 -0.08 31.79
CA ARG A 346 -31.71 0.98 31.25
C ARG A 346 -32.03 0.68 29.80
N HIS A 347 -33.30 0.53 29.46
CA HIS A 347 -33.75 0.12 28.11
C HIS A 347 -33.04 -1.16 27.63
N ASP A 348 -33.02 -2.20 28.46
CA ASP A 348 -32.39 -3.50 28.18
C ASP A 348 -30.88 -3.51 27.92
N ILE A 349 -30.22 -2.36 28.09
CA ILE A 349 -28.76 -2.22 28.00
C ILE A 349 -28.18 -1.98 29.39
N CYS A 350 -27.12 -2.72 29.71
CA CYS A 350 -26.35 -2.58 30.94
C CYS A 350 -25.66 -1.21 31.04
N ILE A 351 -25.70 -0.62 32.23
CA ILE A 351 -24.88 0.54 32.58
C ILE A 351 -23.56 0.01 33.15
N LEU A 352 -22.47 0.28 32.44
CA LEU A 352 -21.14 -0.26 32.74
C LEU A 352 -20.48 0.57 33.87
N GLY A 353 -20.16 -0.11 34.98
CA GLY A 353 -19.34 0.42 36.08
C GLY A 353 -17.98 -0.26 36.22
N VAL A 354 -17.30 -0.01 37.35
CA VAL A 354 -15.95 -0.52 37.68
C VAL A 354 -15.78 -2.04 37.53
N GLU A 355 -16.82 -2.81 37.80
CA GLU A 355 -16.84 -4.28 37.69
C GLU A 355 -16.64 -4.79 36.26
N HIS A 356 -16.86 -3.94 35.26
CA HIS A 356 -16.72 -4.28 33.85
C HIS A 356 -15.35 -3.89 33.26
N LEU A 357 -14.54 -3.08 33.96
CA LEU A 357 -13.30 -2.51 33.43
C LEU A 357 -12.31 -3.54 32.90
N ALA A 358 -12.10 -4.63 33.67
CA ALA A 358 -11.22 -5.71 33.25
C ALA A 358 -11.65 -6.36 31.93
N LYS A 359 -12.95 -6.43 31.65
CA LYS A 359 -13.47 -6.91 30.37
C LYS A 359 -13.28 -5.86 29.28
N ILE A 360 -13.67 -4.61 29.55
CA ILE A 360 -13.68 -3.50 28.60
C ILE A 360 -12.31 -3.31 27.93
N ILE A 361 -11.21 -3.30 28.69
CA ILE A 361 -9.87 -3.07 28.12
C ILE A 361 -9.37 -4.21 27.22
N ARG A 362 -10.01 -5.39 27.27
CA ARG A 362 -9.67 -6.57 26.45
C ARG A 362 -10.61 -6.76 25.27
N LEU A 363 -11.70 -5.98 25.18
CA LEU A 363 -12.62 -6.08 24.05
C LEU A 363 -11.94 -5.58 22.77
N PRO A 364 -12.18 -6.22 21.62
CA PRO A 364 -11.70 -5.72 20.34
C PRO A 364 -12.42 -4.43 19.91
N ASN A 365 -13.63 -4.18 20.43
CA ASN A 365 -14.48 -3.07 19.99
C ASN A 365 -13.83 -1.70 20.25
N ILE A 366 -14.10 -0.74 19.37
CA ILE A 366 -13.56 0.62 19.45
C ILE A 366 -14.20 1.39 20.59
N ALA A 367 -15.54 1.34 20.69
CA ALA A 367 -16.31 1.99 21.73
C ALA A 367 -17.13 1.00 22.56
N VAL A 368 -17.56 1.43 23.74
CA VAL A 368 -18.52 0.71 24.60
C VAL A 368 -19.71 1.59 24.95
N ASN A 369 -20.86 0.96 25.17
CA ASN A 369 -22.07 1.61 25.65
C ASN A 369 -22.76 0.80 26.76
N LYS A 370 -23.23 1.43 27.84
CA LYS A 370 -23.13 2.86 28.20
C LYS A 370 -22.44 3.06 29.54
N MET A 371 -21.68 4.15 29.65
CA MET A 371 -21.09 4.61 30.90
C MET A 371 -21.69 5.98 31.24
N LEU A 372 -22.24 6.10 32.45
CA LEU A 372 -22.93 7.31 32.90
C LEU A 372 -22.12 7.98 34.01
N PRO A 373 -21.76 9.28 33.88
CA PRO A 373 -21.03 10.02 34.92
C PRO A 373 -21.75 10.03 36.26
N SER A 374 -23.08 10.14 36.25
CA SER A 374 -23.91 10.13 37.45
C SER A 374 -24.06 8.75 38.11
N PHE A 375 -23.60 7.69 37.45
CA PHE A 375 -23.68 6.32 37.96
C PHE A 375 -22.36 5.86 38.56
N ASP A 376 -21.28 5.95 37.78
CA ASP A 376 -19.96 5.46 38.20
C ASP A 376 -18.86 6.19 37.42
N TYR A 377 -18.46 7.34 37.92
CA TYR A 377 -17.41 8.14 37.31
C TYR A 377 -16.01 7.57 37.59
N ALA A 378 -15.82 6.79 38.66
CA ALA A 378 -14.57 6.06 38.87
C ALA A 378 -14.25 5.13 37.70
N SER A 379 -15.26 4.46 37.14
CA SER A 379 -15.08 3.63 35.94
C SER A 379 -14.63 4.43 34.71
N ILE A 380 -15.22 5.62 34.50
CA ILE A 380 -14.88 6.52 33.38
C ILE A 380 -13.45 7.05 33.53
N ASP A 381 -13.09 7.52 34.72
CA ASP A 381 -11.76 8.06 35.00
C ASP A 381 -10.67 6.99 34.85
N CYS A 382 -10.91 5.77 35.35
CA CYS A 382 -9.96 4.68 35.20
C CYS A 382 -9.78 4.25 33.74
N LEU A 383 -10.86 4.22 32.95
CA LEU A 383 -10.75 3.94 31.50
C LEU A 383 -9.93 5.03 30.79
N ASN A 384 -10.18 6.30 31.09
CA ASN A 384 -9.43 7.42 30.54
C ASN A 384 -7.95 7.39 30.98
N GLU A 385 -7.65 7.02 32.23
CA GLU A 385 -6.29 6.84 32.73
C GLU A 385 -5.56 5.71 31.97
N HIS A 386 -6.26 4.60 31.72
CA HIS A 386 -5.72 3.49 30.93
C HIS A 386 -5.35 3.93 29.50
N ILE A 387 -6.26 4.63 28.81
CA ILE A 387 -6.03 5.14 27.45
C ILE A 387 -4.88 6.15 27.42
N PHE A 388 -4.80 7.04 28.40
CA PHE A 388 -3.70 8.00 28.54
C PHE A 388 -2.35 7.31 28.70
N ASN A 389 -2.24 6.38 29.65
CA ASN A 389 -1.00 5.65 29.92
C ASN A 389 -0.54 4.85 28.70
N ARG A 390 -1.48 4.25 27.97
CA ARG A 390 -1.21 3.53 26.73
C ARG A 390 -0.73 4.46 25.61
N THR A 391 -1.42 5.57 25.40
CA THR A 391 -1.01 6.60 24.42
C THR A 391 0.41 7.08 24.71
N MET A 392 0.74 7.29 25.98
CA MET A 392 2.08 7.69 26.43
C MET A 392 3.16 6.65 26.11
N LYS A 393 2.91 5.37 26.42
CA LYS A 393 3.84 4.26 26.12
C LYS A 393 4.08 4.15 24.61
N GLN A 394 3.02 4.13 23.82
CA GLN A 394 3.09 4.04 22.36
C GLN A 394 3.81 5.25 21.73
N ASN A 395 3.55 6.46 22.24
CA ASN A 395 4.25 7.67 21.82
C ASN A 395 5.77 7.62 22.07
N LYS A 396 6.21 6.82 23.06
CA LYS A 396 7.62 6.56 23.38
C LYS A 396 8.14 5.24 22.77
N ASN A 397 7.35 4.57 21.91
CA ASN A 397 7.64 3.23 21.37
C ASN A 397 7.95 2.17 22.45
N MET A 398 7.30 2.29 23.62
CA MET A 398 7.42 1.36 24.74
C MET A 398 6.38 0.25 24.66
N LEU A 399 6.68 -0.91 25.26
CA LEU A 399 5.77 -2.05 25.33
C LEU A 399 4.56 -1.76 26.22
N ASP A 400 3.38 -2.13 25.72
CA ASP A 400 2.12 -2.06 26.44
C ASP A 400 1.83 -3.35 27.22
N ASP A 401 1.21 -3.22 28.40
CA ASP A 401 0.91 -4.38 29.26
C ASP A 401 -0.23 -5.25 28.71
N VAL A 402 -1.12 -4.63 27.91
CA VAL A 402 -2.23 -5.30 27.22
C VAL A 402 -2.15 -4.88 25.75
N PRO A 403 -1.28 -5.49 24.92
CA PRO A 403 -1.10 -5.06 23.53
C PRO A 403 -2.38 -5.24 22.71
N LEU A 404 -2.46 -4.49 21.60
CA LEU A 404 -3.56 -4.63 20.66
C LEU A 404 -3.47 -6.02 20.00
N ASP A 405 -4.55 -6.80 20.03
CA ASP A 405 -4.61 -8.06 19.30
C ASP A 405 -4.80 -7.81 17.80
N VAL A 406 -3.71 -7.49 17.11
CA VAL A 406 -3.69 -7.22 15.67
C VAL A 406 -4.27 -8.39 14.88
N SER A 407 -4.02 -9.62 15.33
CA SER A 407 -4.46 -10.83 14.64
C SER A 407 -5.97 -10.95 14.58
N TYR A 408 -6.68 -10.47 15.60
CA TYR A 408 -8.15 -10.41 15.59
C TYR A 408 -8.65 -9.58 14.41
N TYR A 409 -8.12 -8.37 14.23
CA TYR A 409 -8.57 -7.44 13.20
C TYR A 409 -8.19 -7.92 11.80
N GLU A 410 -6.98 -8.48 11.62
CA GLU A 410 -6.55 -8.98 10.31
C GLU A 410 -7.43 -10.12 9.82
N ASN A 411 -7.96 -10.94 10.73
CA ASN A 411 -8.79 -12.10 10.40
C ASN A 411 -10.29 -11.79 10.27
N MET A 412 -10.71 -10.52 10.38
CA MET A 412 -12.12 -10.17 10.22
C MET A 412 -12.60 -10.43 8.78
N VAL A 413 -13.90 -10.70 8.63
CA VAL A 413 -14.46 -11.05 7.31
C VAL A 413 -14.41 -9.86 6.33
N ASN A 414 -14.56 -8.64 6.85
CA ASN A 414 -14.47 -7.40 6.07
C ASN A 414 -13.03 -6.93 5.80
N THR A 415 -12.00 -7.60 6.35
CA THR A 415 -10.57 -7.31 6.06
C THR A 415 -9.94 -8.33 5.13
N ASN A 416 -10.56 -9.51 4.99
CA ASN A 416 -9.97 -10.67 4.32
C ASN A 416 -10.20 -10.75 2.80
N GLU A 417 -10.72 -9.72 2.16
CA GLU A 417 -10.68 -9.59 0.69
C GLU A 417 -9.63 -8.56 0.25
N LYS A 418 -8.34 -8.90 0.39
CA LYS A 418 -7.33 -8.39 -0.55
C LYS A 418 -7.43 -9.10 -1.91
N MET A 419 -8.64 -9.39 -2.37
CA MET A 419 -8.88 -9.71 -3.77
C MET A 419 -8.87 -8.36 -4.48
N VAL A 420 -7.70 -7.95 -4.97
CA VAL A 420 -7.60 -6.90 -5.98
C VAL A 420 -8.55 -7.32 -7.10
N GLN A 421 -9.74 -6.72 -7.18
CA GLN A 421 -10.63 -6.94 -8.30
C GLN A 421 -9.94 -6.32 -9.52
N LEU A 422 -9.21 -7.15 -10.27
CA LEU A 422 -8.61 -6.72 -11.52
C LEU A 422 -9.72 -6.28 -12.46
N THR A 423 -9.71 -5.00 -12.79
CA THR A 423 -10.61 -4.45 -13.80
C THR A 423 -10.38 -5.16 -15.13
N SER A 424 -11.34 -5.09 -16.05
CA SER A 424 -11.16 -5.61 -17.41
C SER A 424 -9.91 -5.03 -18.07
N GLN A 425 -9.57 -3.77 -17.77
CA GLN A 425 -8.36 -3.10 -18.23
C GLN A 425 -7.09 -3.72 -17.62
N ASP A 426 -7.07 -4.00 -16.32
CA ASP A 426 -5.91 -4.63 -15.65
C ASP A 426 -5.61 -6.01 -16.24
N LYS A 427 -6.65 -6.78 -16.57
CA LYS A 427 -6.51 -8.09 -17.22
C LYS A 427 -5.92 -7.97 -18.63
N ILE A 428 -6.37 -7.00 -19.41
CA ILE A 428 -5.86 -6.74 -20.76
C ILE A 428 -4.39 -6.29 -20.70
N PHE A 429 -4.04 -5.39 -19.77
CA PHE A 429 -2.68 -4.92 -19.58
C PHE A 429 -1.73 -6.05 -19.18
N ILE A 430 -2.06 -6.82 -18.13
CA ILE A 430 -1.23 -7.95 -17.70
C ILE A 430 -1.13 -9.01 -18.82
N GLY A 431 -2.22 -9.26 -19.54
CA GLY A 431 -2.22 -10.16 -20.69
C GLY A 431 -1.27 -9.70 -21.80
N ALA A 432 -1.29 -8.43 -22.15
CA ALA A 432 -0.39 -7.85 -23.16
C ALA A 432 1.08 -7.91 -22.71
N SER A 433 1.39 -7.55 -21.46
CA SER A 433 2.75 -7.66 -20.91
C SER A 433 3.21 -9.12 -20.79
N GLY A 434 2.30 -10.06 -20.52
CA GLY A 434 2.59 -11.49 -20.52
C GLY A 434 2.98 -12.00 -21.90
N LEU A 435 2.26 -11.56 -22.95
CA LEU A 435 2.60 -11.89 -24.33
C LEU A 435 3.99 -11.37 -24.72
N THR A 436 4.34 -10.14 -24.33
CA THR A 436 5.69 -9.60 -24.58
C THR A 436 6.79 -10.42 -23.90
N ALA A 437 6.53 -10.94 -22.70
CA ALA A 437 7.50 -11.79 -22.00
C ALA A 437 7.68 -13.15 -22.69
N ILE A 438 6.60 -13.75 -23.21
CA ILE A 438 6.67 -14.99 -23.98
C ILE A 438 7.51 -14.78 -25.24
N VAL A 439 7.25 -13.70 -25.98
CA VAL A 439 8.07 -13.33 -27.16
C VAL A 439 9.53 -13.13 -26.76
N GLY A 440 9.80 -12.43 -25.65
CA GLY A 440 11.16 -12.26 -25.11
C GLY A 440 11.86 -13.60 -24.83
N ILE A 441 11.19 -14.56 -24.21
CA ILE A 441 11.76 -15.90 -23.95
C ILE A 441 12.11 -16.61 -25.27
N VAL A 442 11.22 -16.56 -26.27
CA VAL A 442 11.47 -17.17 -27.59
C VAL A 442 12.69 -16.52 -28.25
N LEU A 443 12.82 -15.19 -28.18
CA LEU A 443 13.95 -14.47 -28.75
C LEU A 443 15.27 -14.75 -28.03
N ILE A 444 15.26 -14.95 -26.71
CA ILE A 444 16.47 -15.38 -25.98
C ILE A 444 16.91 -16.75 -26.46
N VAL A 445 15.99 -17.71 -26.60
CA VAL A 445 16.31 -19.06 -27.07
C VAL A 445 16.88 -19.01 -28.49
N ILE A 446 16.21 -18.28 -29.39
CA ILE A 446 16.65 -18.17 -30.78
C ILE A 446 17.99 -17.43 -30.86
N GLY A 447 18.15 -16.30 -30.19
CA GLY A 447 19.41 -15.55 -30.18
C GLY A 447 20.56 -16.35 -29.60
N PHE A 448 20.32 -17.18 -28.57
CA PHE A 448 21.31 -18.11 -28.04
C PHE A 448 21.68 -19.19 -29.06
N VAL A 449 20.70 -19.77 -29.76
CA VAL A 449 20.95 -20.77 -30.81
C VAL A 449 21.64 -20.18 -32.03
N LEU A 450 21.31 -18.95 -32.45
CA LEU A 450 22.00 -18.30 -33.58
C LEU A 450 23.43 -17.94 -33.21
N ARG A 451 23.66 -17.45 -32.00
CA ARG A 451 25.00 -17.04 -31.54
C ARG A 451 25.92 -18.23 -31.28
N PHE A 452 25.44 -19.23 -30.54
CA PHE A 452 26.26 -20.36 -30.09
C PHE A 452 26.03 -21.66 -30.88
N GLY A 453 24.89 -21.78 -31.56
CA GLY A 453 24.61 -22.94 -32.41
C GLY A 453 25.47 -22.89 -33.66
N ASN A 454 26.11 -24.02 -33.97
CA ASN A 454 26.91 -24.23 -35.17
C ASN A 454 28.15 -23.33 -35.34
N GLY A 455 28.64 -22.70 -34.25
CA GLY A 455 29.98 -22.10 -34.22
C GLY A 455 30.09 -20.65 -34.71
N PHE A 456 28.98 -19.92 -34.92
CA PHE A 456 29.03 -18.51 -35.39
C PHE A 456 29.80 -17.58 -34.44
N ALA A 457 29.59 -17.66 -33.13
CA ALA A 457 30.38 -16.88 -32.17
C ALA A 457 31.88 -17.20 -32.25
N GLN A 458 32.25 -18.48 -32.40
CA GLN A 458 33.65 -18.87 -32.58
C GLN A 458 34.21 -18.30 -33.88
N PHE A 459 33.48 -18.46 -34.99
CA PHE A 459 33.83 -17.87 -36.28
C PHE A 459 34.05 -16.35 -36.18
N SER A 460 33.13 -15.61 -35.56
CA SER A 460 33.25 -14.15 -35.40
C SER A 460 34.49 -13.72 -34.60
N ASN A 461 34.88 -14.50 -33.59
CA ASN A 461 36.06 -14.22 -32.76
C ASN A 461 37.36 -14.42 -33.54
N TYR A 462 37.44 -15.47 -34.37
CA TYR A 462 38.59 -15.68 -35.24
C TYR A 462 38.62 -14.69 -36.41
N ALA A 463 37.45 -14.35 -36.96
CA ALA A 463 37.31 -13.32 -37.98
C ALA A 463 37.82 -11.97 -37.49
N GLN A 464 37.61 -11.60 -36.22
CA GLN A 464 38.13 -10.35 -35.66
C GLN A 464 39.67 -10.29 -35.63
N ALA A 465 40.32 -11.42 -35.33
CA ALA A 465 41.76 -11.47 -35.23
C ALA A 465 42.44 -11.24 -36.60
N ASP A 466 41.68 -11.41 -37.68
CA ASP A 466 42.00 -10.99 -39.04
C ASP A 466 41.37 -9.60 -39.31
N ASN A 467 42.19 -8.55 -39.41
CA ASN A 467 41.69 -7.15 -39.47
C ASN A 467 40.73 -6.87 -40.64
N ASP A 468 40.66 -7.76 -41.63
CA ASP A 468 39.85 -7.65 -42.84
C ASP A 468 38.35 -7.95 -42.59
N PHE A 469 37.97 -8.49 -41.42
CA PHE A 469 36.59 -8.95 -41.12
C PHE A 469 35.94 -8.27 -39.89
N LEU A 470 36.31 -7.03 -39.58
CA LEU A 470 35.80 -6.27 -38.42
C LEU A 470 34.26 -6.12 -38.35
N GLU A 471 33.58 -6.07 -39.50
CA GLU A 471 32.12 -5.89 -39.56
C GLU A 471 31.34 -7.13 -39.07
N LEU A 472 31.92 -8.33 -39.17
CA LEU A 472 31.32 -9.57 -38.67
C LEU A 472 31.21 -9.60 -37.14
N LYS A 473 32.18 -9.01 -36.43
CA LYS A 473 32.11 -8.89 -34.97
C LYS A 473 31.06 -7.87 -34.53
N ARG A 474 30.86 -6.79 -35.29
CA ARG A 474 29.80 -5.82 -35.00
C ARG A 474 28.42 -6.48 -35.10
N LEU A 475 28.25 -7.41 -36.05
CA LEU A 475 27.05 -8.23 -36.16
C LEU A 475 26.83 -9.17 -34.95
N ASP A 476 27.86 -9.88 -34.46
CA ASP A 476 27.76 -10.69 -33.20
C ASP A 476 27.39 -9.83 -31.98
N MET A 477 27.94 -8.62 -31.89
CA MET A 477 27.60 -7.69 -30.81
C MET A 477 26.12 -7.28 -30.85
N ILE A 478 25.55 -7.06 -32.03
CA ILE A 478 24.12 -6.75 -32.22
C ILE A 478 23.26 -7.92 -31.76
N PHE A 479 23.61 -9.17 -32.11
CA PHE A 479 22.91 -10.34 -31.58
C PHE A 479 22.97 -10.42 -30.06
N GLY A 480 24.12 -10.06 -29.46
CA GLY A 480 24.27 -9.95 -28.01
C GLY A 480 23.36 -8.90 -27.37
N LEU A 481 23.28 -7.70 -27.96
CA LEU A 481 22.42 -6.61 -27.50
C LEU A 481 20.94 -6.99 -27.60
N PHE A 482 20.53 -7.63 -28.68
CA PHE A 482 19.16 -8.07 -28.89
C PHE A 482 18.71 -9.11 -27.84
N VAL A 483 19.58 -10.07 -27.50
CA VAL A 483 19.31 -11.04 -26.41
C VAL A 483 19.21 -10.35 -25.05
N ALA A 484 20.07 -9.36 -24.79
CA ALA A 484 20.00 -8.59 -23.55
C ALA A 484 18.69 -7.79 -23.44
N ALA A 485 18.27 -7.14 -24.53
CA ALA A 485 17.00 -6.42 -24.62
C ALA A 485 15.81 -7.37 -24.37
N ALA A 486 15.82 -8.57 -24.97
CA ALA A 486 14.81 -9.59 -24.72
C ALA A 486 14.74 -10.02 -23.24
N GLY A 487 15.89 -10.08 -22.54
CA GLY A 487 15.94 -10.32 -21.09
C GLY A 487 15.27 -9.20 -20.28
N VAL A 488 15.46 -7.95 -20.67
CA VAL A 488 14.79 -6.80 -20.02
C VAL A 488 13.27 -6.87 -20.20
N LEU A 489 12.77 -7.33 -21.35
CA LEU A 489 11.33 -7.51 -21.57
C LEU A 489 10.72 -8.54 -20.62
N VAL A 490 11.40 -9.66 -20.38
CA VAL A 490 10.95 -10.67 -19.41
C VAL A 490 10.90 -10.09 -18.00
N LEU A 491 11.90 -9.31 -17.59
CA LEU A 491 11.92 -8.65 -16.27
C LEU A 491 10.82 -7.60 -16.16
N SER A 492 10.51 -6.90 -17.25
CA SER A 492 9.48 -5.86 -17.28
C SER A 492 8.08 -6.41 -16.95
N PHE A 493 7.79 -7.69 -17.25
CA PHE A 493 6.53 -8.34 -16.91
C PHE A 493 6.34 -8.50 -15.40
N ALA A 494 7.41 -8.81 -14.66
CA ALA A 494 7.34 -8.85 -13.20
C ALA A 494 7.00 -7.46 -12.63
N ILE A 495 7.60 -6.40 -13.19
CA ILE A 495 7.32 -5.01 -12.81
C ILE A 495 5.87 -4.65 -13.14
N ALA A 496 5.37 -4.99 -14.34
CA ALA A 496 3.98 -4.76 -14.75
C ALA A 496 3.00 -5.44 -13.79
N THR A 497 3.23 -6.71 -13.46
CA THR A 497 2.39 -7.49 -12.54
C THR A 497 2.38 -6.89 -11.13
N ILE A 498 3.55 -6.57 -10.57
CA ILE A 498 3.65 -5.97 -9.23
C ILE A 498 3.03 -4.57 -9.21
N SER A 499 3.25 -3.77 -10.24
CA SER A 499 2.69 -2.41 -10.33
C SER A 499 1.17 -2.41 -10.34
N THR A 500 0.55 -3.38 -11.01
CA THR A 500 -0.90 -3.54 -11.11
C THR A 500 -1.49 -4.09 -9.81
N LEU A 501 -0.91 -5.18 -9.27
CA LEU A 501 -1.39 -5.80 -8.03
C LEU A 501 -1.26 -4.88 -6.81
N LYS A 502 -0.24 -4.01 -6.77
CA LYS A 502 -0.04 -3.06 -5.67
C LYS A 502 -0.63 -1.68 -5.95
N GLN A 503 -1.32 -1.48 -7.08
CA GLN A 503 -1.80 -0.17 -7.55
C GLN A 503 -0.76 0.95 -7.42
N ASN A 504 0.50 0.64 -7.72
CA ASN A 504 1.63 1.53 -7.47
C ASN A 504 1.97 2.37 -8.71
N ARG A 505 1.57 3.64 -8.67
CA ARG A 505 1.77 4.61 -9.75
C ARG A 505 3.25 4.84 -10.12
N PHE A 506 4.16 4.76 -9.14
CA PHE A 506 5.59 4.95 -9.39
C PHE A 506 6.16 3.81 -10.24
N LEU A 507 5.82 2.56 -9.89
CA LEU A 507 6.26 1.39 -10.65
C LEU A 507 5.68 1.36 -12.06
N LEU A 508 4.44 1.84 -12.25
CA LEU A 508 3.82 1.92 -13.57
C LEU A 508 4.52 2.96 -14.47
N LYS A 509 4.90 4.13 -13.92
CA LYS A 509 5.72 5.12 -14.64
C LYS A 509 7.10 4.58 -14.99
N ALA A 510 7.73 3.83 -14.08
CA ALA A 510 9.01 3.18 -14.32
C ALA A 510 8.91 2.13 -15.44
N TYR A 511 7.84 1.34 -15.47
CA TYR A 511 7.56 0.39 -16.56
C TYR A 511 7.47 1.11 -17.92
N CYS A 512 6.68 2.19 -18.02
CA CYS A 512 6.57 2.96 -19.27
C CYS A 512 7.92 3.54 -19.74
N ALA A 513 8.75 4.03 -18.81
CA ALA A 513 10.08 4.53 -19.12
C ALA A 513 11.02 3.43 -19.64
N ILE A 514 10.98 2.23 -19.05
CA ILE A 514 11.77 1.07 -19.48
C ILE A 514 11.36 0.65 -20.90
N ILE A 515 10.06 0.53 -21.17
CA ILE A 515 9.56 0.14 -22.51
C ILE A 515 9.92 1.21 -23.56
N ALA A 516 9.75 2.50 -23.25
CA ALA A 516 10.14 3.57 -24.17
C ALA A 516 11.63 3.53 -24.52
N LEU A 517 12.50 3.25 -23.54
CA LEU A 517 13.93 3.09 -23.78
C LEU A 517 14.25 1.83 -24.60
N MET A 518 13.51 0.73 -24.39
CA MET A 518 13.66 -0.50 -25.17
C MET A 518 13.29 -0.31 -26.65
N ILE A 519 12.20 0.42 -26.94
CA ILE A 519 11.81 0.74 -28.33
C ILE A 519 12.96 1.45 -29.06
N VAL A 520 13.63 2.42 -28.41
CA VAL A 520 14.77 3.13 -29.00
C VAL A 520 15.94 2.20 -29.27
N VAL A 521 16.29 1.35 -28.31
CA VAL A 521 17.38 0.36 -28.47
C VAL A 521 17.07 -0.59 -29.62
N GLN A 522 15.85 -1.11 -29.73
CA GLN A 522 15.46 -2.05 -30.79
C GLN A 522 15.44 -1.40 -32.18
N LEU A 523 15.03 -0.14 -32.30
CA LEU A 523 15.10 0.60 -33.57
C LEU A 523 16.55 0.79 -34.03
N VAL A 524 17.44 1.14 -33.10
CA VAL A 524 18.88 1.28 -33.38
C VAL A 524 19.47 -0.07 -33.78
N ASP A 525 19.22 -1.12 -33.00
CA ASP A 525 19.71 -2.47 -33.27
C ASP A 525 19.19 -3.01 -34.62
N GLY A 526 17.91 -2.80 -34.92
CA GLY A 526 17.30 -3.20 -36.19
C GLY A 526 17.92 -2.47 -37.38
N LEU A 527 18.08 -1.15 -37.30
CA LEU A 527 18.73 -0.36 -38.34
C LEU A 527 20.18 -0.81 -38.55
N LEU A 528 20.93 -0.99 -37.47
CA LEU A 528 22.31 -1.47 -37.52
C LEU A 528 22.39 -2.85 -38.18
N ALA A 529 21.53 -3.80 -37.80
CA ALA A 529 21.49 -5.13 -38.38
C ALA A 529 21.29 -5.11 -39.91
N PHE A 530 20.38 -4.26 -40.41
CA PHE A 530 20.19 -4.08 -41.86
C PHE A 530 21.42 -3.46 -42.54
N THR A 531 22.00 -2.41 -41.96
CA THR A 531 23.17 -1.73 -42.55
C THR A 531 24.39 -2.65 -42.62
N TYR A 532 24.67 -3.41 -41.56
CA TYR A 532 25.79 -4.35 -41.53
C TYR A 532 25.52 -5.58 -42.39
N SER A 533 24.27 -6.04 -42.52
CA SER A 533 23.96 -7.11 -43.46
C SER A 533 24.29 -6.72 -44.90
N ASP A 534 24.00 -5.48 -45.30
CA ASP A 534 24.32 -5.00 -46.65
C ASP A 534 25.83 -4.84 -46.85
N GLN A 535 26.54 -4.29 -45.86
CA GLN A 535 27.99 -4.17 -45.89
C GLN A 535 28.70 -5.53 -45.90
N VAL A 536 28.24 -6.51 -45.12
CA VAL A 536 28.83 -7.85 -45.09
C VAL A 536 28.55 -8.61 -46.39
N ASN A 537 27.39 -8.39 -47.02
CA ASN A 537 27.15 -8.89 -48.38
C ASN A 537 28.11 -8.30 -49.42
N GLN A 538 28.65 -7.09 -49.17
CA GLN A 538 29.68 -6.46 -50.00
C GLN A 538 31.12 -6.86 -49.61
N LEU A 539 31.39 -7.08 -48.31
CA LEU A 539 32.71 -7.43 -47.74
C LEU A 539 33.06 -8.91 -47.86
N ALA A 540 32.07 -9.81 -47.94
CA ALA A 540 32.29 -11.19 -48.36
C ALA A 540 32.65 -11.29 -49.85
N SER A 541 33.28 -10.25 -50.43
CA SER A 541 33.82 -10.29 -51.78
C SER A 541 34.77 -11.47 -51.88
N ASP A 542 34.55 -12.28 -52.90
CA ASP A 542 35.24 -13.54 -53.10
C ASP A 542 36.76 -13.33 -53.12
N ASP A 543 37.21 -12.14 -53.57
CA ASP A 543 38.60 -11.69 -53.57
C ASP A 543 39.24 -11.63 -52.17
N ILE A 544 38.52 -11.13 -51.14
CA ILE A 544 39.03 -10.99 -49.77
C ILE A 544 39.13 -12.37 -49.12
N MET A 545 38.11 -13.22 -49.32
CA MET A 545 38.16 -14.61 -48.83
C MET A 545 39.28 -15.38 -49.52
N TYR A 546 39.50 -15.18 -50.83
CA TYR A 546 40.58 -15.84 -51.56
C TYR A 546 41.97 -15.33 -51.14
N GLU A 547 42.12 -14.03 -50.87
CA GLU A 547 43.37 -13.47 -50.34
C GLU A 547 43.69 -14.07 -48.95
N SER A 548 42.70 -14.13 -48.04
CA SER A 548 42.84 -14.76 -46.73
C SER A 548 43.18 -16.27 -46.85
N LEU A 549 42.51 -16.99 -47.77
CA LEU A 549 42.80 -18.39 -48.07
C LEU A 549 44.25 -18.58 -48.53
N SER A 550 44.74 -17.67 -49.38
CA SER A 550 46.11 -17.73 -49.90
C SER A 550 47.17 -17.58 -48.80
N LYS A 551 46.95 -16.67 -47.84
CA LYS A 551 47.83 -16.47 -46.68
C LYS A 551 47.85 -17.73 -45.80
N ALA A 552 46.69 -18.32 -45.54
CA ALA A 552 46.57 -19.57 -44.79
C ALA A 552 47.27 -20.76 -45.50
N ALA A 553 47.15 -20.86 -46.83
CA ALA A 553 47.79 -21.90 -47.63
C ALA A 553 49.33 -21.80 -47.60
N GLN A 554 49.88 -20.58 -47.66
CA GLN A 554 51.33 -20.35 -47.56
C GLN A 554 51.89 -20.76 -46.19
N LYS A 555 51.11 -20.56 -45.12
CA LYS A 555 51.48 -20.92 -43.74
C LYS A 555 51.22 -22.38 -43.39
N THR A 556 50.59 -23.15 -44.29
CA THR A 556 50.26 -24.57 -44.10
C THR A 556 50.74 -25.40 -45.28
N PRO A 557 52.07 -25.60 -45.43
CA PRO A 557 52.62 -26.37 -46.55
C PRO A 557 52.22 -27.85 -46.50
N ILE A 558 52.17 -28.50 -47.68
CA ILE A 558 51.86 -29.92 -47.83
C ILE A 558 52.80 -30.76 -46.95
N GLY A 559 52.23 -31.70 -46.18
CA GLY A 559 53.00 -32.57 -45.27
C GLY A 559 53.09 -32.05 -43.84
N SER A 560 52.43 -30.93 -43.53
CA SER A 560 52.27 -30.45 -42.16
C SER A 560 51.54 -31.51 -41.30
N THR A 561 52.12 -31.85 -40.15
CA THR A 561 51.59 -32.85 -39.21
C THR A 561 50.82 -32.25 -38.05
N GLN A 562 50.92 -30.94 -37.84
CA GLN A 562 50.24 -30.20 -36.78
C GLN A 562 49.61 -28.91 -37.31
N LEU A 563 48.45 -28.56 -36.77
CA LEU A 563 47.73 -27.34 -37.13
C LEU A 563 48.48 -26.12 -36.55
N SER A 564 48.87 -25.18 -37.42
CA SER A 564 49.59 -23.96 -37.02
C SER A 564 48.75 -23.13 -36.04
N SER A 565 49.39 -22.49 -35.07
CA SER A 565 48.74 -21.53 -34.16
C SER A 565 48.53 -20.15 -34.78
N ASP A 566 48.88 -19.98 -36.06
CA ASP A 566 48.67 -18.74 -36.80
C ASP A 566 47.16 -18.45 -36.97
N ILE A 567 46.81 -17.17 -36.86
CA ILE A 567 45.42 -16.69 -36.85
C ILE A 567 44.69 -17.05 -38.14
N GLU A 568 45.34 -16.94 -39.30
CA GLU A 568 44.70 -17.20 -40.60
C GLU A 568 44.44 -18.70 -40.81
N VAL A 569 45.35 -19.54 -40.33
CA VAL A 569 45.22 -21.01 -40.37
C VAL A 569 44.10 -21.47 -39.43
N GLN A 570 44.05 -20.90 -38.22
CA GLN A 570 42.99 -21.18 -37.24
C GLN A 570 41.63 -20.68 -37.71
N PHE A 571 41.58 -19.50 -38.35
CA PHE A 571 40.37 -18.95 -38.94
C PHE A 571 39.78 -19.91 -39.98
N TRP A 572 40.56 -20.37 -40.95
CA TRP A 572 40.07 -21.30 -41.98
C TRP A 572 39.70 -22.68 -41.41
N ALA A 573 40.51 -23.24 -40.50
CA ALA A 573 40.20 -24.52 -39.86
C ALA A 573 38.88 -24.49 -39.09
N ASN A 574 38.59 -23.39 -38.39
CA ASN A 574 37.34 -23.22 -37.65
C ASN A 574 36.16 -22.86 -38.55
N THR A 575 36.38 -22.07 -39.60
CA THR A 575 35.34 -21.72 -40.59
C THR A 575 34.84 -22.97 -41.30
N GLN A 576 35.76 -23.80 -41.83
CA GLN A 576 35.41 -25.04 -42.53
C GLN A 576 34.72 -26.05 -41.59
N SER A 577 35.17 -26.13 -40.33
CA SER A 577 34.53 -26.97 -39.31
C SER A 577 33.13 -26.50 -38.94
N SER A 578 32.93 -25.19 -38.75
CA SER A 578 31.68 -24.59 -38.28
C SER A 578 30.59 -24.60 -39.36
N PHE A 579 30.94 -24.22 -40.58
CA PHE A 579 30.00 -24.11 -41.70
C PHE A 579 29.90 -25.36 -42.57
N LYS A 580 30.69 -26.41 -42.27
CA LYS A 580 30.74 -27.65 -43.07
C LYS A 580 30.98 -27.37 -44.56
N CYS A 581 31.96 -26.51 -44.82
CA CYS A 581 32.37 -26.06 -46.14
C CYS A 581 33.86 -26.33 -46.35
N CYS A 582 34.34 -26.19 -47.59
CA CYS A 582 35.76 -26.30 -47.90
C CYS A 582 36.17 -25.37 -49.03
N GLY A 583 37.24 -24.61 -48.81
CA GLY A 583 37.72 -23.59 -49.74
C GLY A 583 36.75 -22.41 -49.84
N VAL A 584 37.10 -21.43 -50.68
CA VAL A 584 36.21 -20.29 -50.95
C VAL A 584 35.00 -20.78 -51.73
N TYR A 585 35.25 -21.46 -52.85
CA TYR A 585 34.24 -22.03 -53.74
C TYR A 585 34.11 -23.56 -53.59
N ASN A 586 35.24 -24.26 -53.41
CA ASN A 586 35.28 -25.72 -53.21
C ASN A 586 36.71 -26.18 -52.80
N SER A 587 36.90 -27.48 -52.55
CA SER A 587 38.19 -28.01 -52.12
C SER A 587 39.34 -27.84 -53.12
N SER A 588 39.06 -27.59 -54.40
CA SER A 588 40.10 -27.40 -55.42
C SER A 588 40.88 -26.09 -55.23
N ASP A 589 40.33 -25.12 -54.48
CA ASP A 589 41.02 -23.85 -54.18
C ASP A 589 42.33 -24.09 -53.42
N TRP A 590 42.32 -25.02 -52.45
CA TRP A 590 43.52 -25.44 -51.72
C TRP A 590 44.53 -26.13 -52.64
N THR A 591 44.06 -27.02 -53.50
CA THR A 591 44.90 -27.75 -54.47
C THR A 591 45.55 -26.79 -55.47
N MET A 592 44.84 -25.74 -55.87
CA MET A 592 45.34 -24.69 -56.75
C MET A 592 46.45 -23.87 -56.08
N LEU A 593 46.29 -23.51 -54.81
CA LEU A 593 47.28 -22.74 -54.05
C LEU A 593 48.54 -23.53 -53.71
N TRP A 594 48.43 -24.83 -53.43
CA TRP A 594 49.58 -25.68 -53.13
C TRP A 594 50.24 -26.32 -54.36
N GLY A 595 49.55 -26.34 -55.51
CA GLY A 595 50.02 -26.97 -56.75
C GLY A 595 49.94 -28.51 -56.77
N LYS A 596 49.47 -29.15 -55.69
CA LYS A 596 49.27 -30.61 -55.57
C LYS A 596 48.20 -30.94 -54.53
N GLU A 597 47.47 -32.03 -54.74
CA GLU A 597 46.42 -32.50 -53.81
C GLU A 597 47.01 -33.21 -52.58
N SER A 598 46.47 -32.93 -51.39
CA SER A 598 46.85 -33.60 -50.13
C SER A 598 45.63 -33.78 -49.21
N SER A 599 45.12 -35.02 -49.10
CA SER A 599 43.98 -35.36 -48.25
C SER A 599 44.25 -35.14 -46.75
N ASP A 600 45.48 -35.39 -46.32
CA ASP A 600 45.87 -35.32 -44.91
C ASP A 600 45.95 -33.87 -44.44
N THR A 601 46.50 -32.98 -45.28
CA THR A 601 46.57 -31.53 -44.98
C THR A 601 45.19 -30.87 -45.09
N LEU A 602 44.32 -31.29 -46.00
CA LEU A 602 42.92 -30.83 -46.04
C LEU A 602 42.15 -31.25 -44.77
N SER A 603 42.33 -32.50 -44.34
CA SER A 603 41.70 -33.01 -43.12
C SER A 603 42.19 -32.27 -41.87
N LEU A 604 43.47 -31.87 -41.82
CA LEU A 604 44.03 -31.04 -40.75
C LEU A 604 43.34 -29.67 -40.64
N LEU A 605 42.90 -29.10 -41.76
CA LEU A 605 42.14 -27.85 -41.83
C LEU A 605 40.62 -28.06 -41.68
N ASN A 606 40.17 -29.24 -41.24
CA ASN A 606 38.76 -29.62 -41.17
C ASN A 606 37.99 -29.54 -42.51
N CYS A 607 38.71 -29.52 -43.64
CA CYS A 607 38.14 -29.74 -44.96
C CYS A 607 38.08 -31.25 -45.22
N VAL A 608 36.91 -31.86 -44.99
CA VAL A 608 36.67 -33.29 -45.21
C VAL A 608 35.92 -33.55 -46.50
N THR A 609 36.09 -34.75 -47.06
CA THR A 609 35.55 -35.16 -48.38
C THR A 609 34.06 -34.87 -48.57
N ARG A 610 33.28 -34.97 -47.48
CA ARG A 610 31.84 -34.70 -47.48
C ARG A 610 31.49 -33.25 -47.85
N ASN A 611 32.40 -32.32 -47.62
CA ASN A 611 32.19 -30.87 -47.79
C ASN A 611 32.93 -30.31 -49.01
N TYR A 612 33.60 -31.16 -49.80
CA TYR A 612 34.47 -30.71 -50.91
C TYR A 612 33.73 -29.88 -51.96
N GLN A 613 32.44 -30.14 -52.18
CA GLN A 613 31.63 -29.41 -53.16
C GLN A 613 30.96 -28.15 -52.59
N SER A 614 31.10 -27.90 -51.29
CA SER A 614 30.41 -26.82 -50.59
C SER A 614 31.38 -25.69 -50.28
N GLY A 615 31.39 -24.63 -51.08
CA GLY A 615 32.21 -23.44 -50.84
C GLY A 615 31.79 -22.66 -49.60
N CYS A 616 32.77 -22.16 -48.84
CA CYS A 616 32.51 -21.39 -47.64
C CYS A 616 31.87 -20.02 -47.93
N GLU A 617 32.17 -19.41 -49.08
CA GLU A 617 31.67 -18.08 -49.46
C GLU A 617 30.13 -18.07 -49.56
N GLN A 618 29.56 -18.97 -50.35
CA GLN A 618 28.11 -19.08 -50.51
C GLN A 618 27.39 -19.42 -49.19
N ILE A 619 27.95 -20.33 -48.38
CA ILE A 619 27.34 -20.76 -47.11
C ILE A 619 27.35 -19.61 -46.09
N VAL A 620 28.48 -18.91 -45.97
CA VAL A 620 28.64 -17.78 -45.05
C VAL A 620 27.72 -16.62 -45.44
N ARG A 621 27.67 -16.23 -46.73
CA ARG A 621 26.75 -15.20 -47.25
C ARG A 621 25.28 -15.54 -46.97
N ASN A 622 24.85 -16.76 -47.31
CA ASN A 622 23.47 -17.19 -47.11
C ASN A 622 23.08 -17.21 -45.63
N ARG A 623 24.01 -17.60 -44.75
CA ARG A 623 23.77 -17.61 -43.31
C ARG A 623 23.56 -16.20 -42.77
N ILE A 624 24.48 -15.28 -43.08
CA ILE A 624 24.46 -13.90 -42.59
C ILE A 624 23.21 -13.17 -43.08
N SER A 625 22.88 -13.29 -44.37
CA SER A 625 21.69 -12.64 -44.93
C SER A 625 20.38 -13.19 -44.34
N SER A 626 20.28 -14.50 -44.12
CA SER A 626 19.09 -15.13 -43.54
C SER A 626 18.89 -14.75 -42.07
N GLU A 627 19.96 -14.80 -41.28
CA GLU A 627 19.91 -14.48 -39.85
C GLU A 627 19.67 -12.99 -39.59
N ALA A 628 20.27 -12.10 -40.38
CA ALA A 628 20.03 -10.66 -40.27
C ALA A 628 18.60 -10.28 -40.70
N SER A 629 18.09 -10.87 -41.78
CA SER A 629 16.70 -10.65 -42.19
C SER A 629 15.71 -11.12 -41.13
N TYR A 630 15.98 -12.27 -40.49
CA TYR A 630 15.14 -12.76 -39.40
C TYR A 630 15.12 -11.80 -38.21
N LEU A 631 16.29 -11.28 -37.81
CA LEU A 631 16.40 -10.32 -36.71
C LEU A 631 15.64 -9.02 -37.01
N GLY A 632 15.73 -8.53 -38.25
CA GLY A 632 14.98 -7.36 -38.72
C GLY A 632 13.46 -7.56 -38.65
N VAL A 633 12.96 -8.72 -39.08
CA VAL A 633 11.52 -9.03 -39.00
C VAL A 633 11.05 -9.23 -37.56
N ALA A 634 11.85 -9.93 -36.74
CA ALA A 634 11.54 -10.18 -35.34
C ALA A 634 11.48 -8.88 -34.51
N SER A 635 12.44 -7.97 -34.70
CA SER A 635 12.47 -6.67 -34.03
C SER A 635 11.24 -5.82 -34.36
N MET A 636 10.81 -5.78 -35.63
CA MET A 636 9.61 -5.07 -36.04
C MET A 636 8.34 -5.64 -35.37
N GLY A 637 8.25 -6.97 -35.27
CA GLY A 637 7.13 -7.64 -34.61
C GLY A 637 7.03 -7.31 -33.12
N VAL A 638 8.16 -7.29 -32.41
CA VAL A 638 8.23 -6.93 -30.98
C VAL A 638 7.79 -5.48 -30.76
N LEU A 639 8.28 -4.57 -31.60
CA LEU A 639 8.02 -3.14 -31.48
C LEU A 639 6.52 -2.81 -31.55
N VAL A 640 5.76 -3.49 -32.41
CA VAL A 640 4.30 -3.33 -32.50
C VAL A 640 3.62 -3.70 -31.18
N VAL A 641 4.01 -4.82 -30.56
CA VAL A 641 3.41 -5.29 -29.31
C VAL A 641 3.79 -4.38 -28.14
N GLU A 642 5.04 -3.90 -28.11
CA GLU A 642 5.52 -2.98 -27.07
C GLU A 642 4.81 -1.62 -27.11
N VAL A 643 4.55 -1.08 -28.30
CA VAL A 643 3.78 0.17 -28.45
C VAL A 643 2.36 0.00 -27.89
N ILE A 644 1.71 -1.14 -28.17
CA ILE A 644 0.38 -1.45 -27.63
C ILE A 644 0.44 -1.56 -26.10
N ALA A 645 1.40 -2.32 -25.56
CA ALA A 645 1.57 -2.48 -24.12
C ALA A 645 1.87 -1.16 -23.39
N SER A 646 2.70 -0.29 -24.00
CA SER A 646 3.04 1.03 -23.48
C SER A 646 1.84 1.98 -23.49
N PHE A 647 1.03 1.96 -24.56
CA PHE A 647 -0.21 2.73 -24.61
C PHE A 647 -1.19 2.27 -23.52
N LEU A 648 -1.38 0.96 -23.33
CA LEU A 648 -2.23 0.42 -22.28
C LEU A 648 -1.72 0.80 -20.87
N ALA A 649 -0.41 0.74 -20.63
CA ALA A 649 0.18 1.14 -19.37
C ALA A 649 0.03 2.65 -19.09
N GLY A 650 0.24 3.48 -20.11
CA GLY A 650 0.05 4.92 -20.04
C GLY A 650 -1.41 5.29 -19.77
N TYR A 651 -2.35 4.64 -20.47
CA TYR A 651 -3.78 4.80 -20.24
C TYR A 651 -4.16 4.40 -18.81
N ARG A 652 -3.64 3.27 -18.29
CA ARG A 652 -3.89 2.85 -16.90
C ARG A 652 -3.28 3.79 -15.88
N ALA A 653 -2.08 4.32 -16.13
CA ALA A 653 -1.45 5.31 -15.26
C ALA A 653 -2.27 6.61 -15.22
N TYR A 654 -2.85 6.99 -16.36
CA TYR A 654 -3.72 8.14 -16.48
C TYR A 654 -5.04 7.95 -15.73
N THR A 655 -5.72 6.81 -15.90
CA THR A 655 -6.99 6.52 -15.19
C THR A 655 -6.78 6.36 -13.69
N LEU A 656 -5.65 5.79 -13.25
CA LEU A 656 -5.28 5.79 -11.83
C LEU A 656 -5.04 7.18 -11.26
N ALA A 657 -4.60 8.14 -12.08
CA ALA A 657 -4.37 9.53 -11.66
C ALA A 657 -5.65 10.39 -11.72
N HIS A 658 -6.60 10.00 -12.57
CA HIS A 658 -7.84 10.72 -12.87
C HIS A 658 -9.03 9.74 -12.83
N PRO A 659 -9.44 9.30 -11.62
CA PRO A 659 -10.48 8.29 -11.44
C PRO A 659 -11.84 8.71 -12.02
N GLU A 660 -12.05 10.00 -12.29
CA GLU A 660 -13.25 10.54 -12.93
C GLU A 660 -13.53 10.00 -14.36
N PHE A 661 -12.54 9.38 -15.01
CA PHE A 661 -12.65 8.84 -16.37
C PHE A 661 -12.78 7.31 -16.46
N ASP A 662 -12.77 6.56 -15.34
CA ASP A 662 -12.86 5.08 -15.34
C ASP A 662 -14.34 4.58 -15.30
N LYS A 663 -15.21 5.17 -16.14
CA LYS A 663 -16.64 4.82 -16.27
C LYS A 663 -16.94 3.88 -17.43
#